data_AF-R9K9V2-F1
#
_entry.id   AF-R9K9V2-F1
#
_cell.length_a   1.000
_cell.length_b   1.000
_cell.length_c   1.000
_cell.angle_alpha   90.00
_cell.angle_beta   90.00
_cell.angle_gamma   90.00
#
_symmetry.space_group_name_H-M   'P 1'
#
loop_
_entity.id
_entity.type
_entity.pdbx_description
1 polymer ?
#
loop_
_entity_poly.entity_id
_entity_poly.type
_entity_poly.pdbx_seq_one_letter_code
_entity_poly.pdbx_strand_id
1 'polypeptide(L)'
;MTKYDIAGNAVQIPTEVENERYVRQSIANLIGDIGGTFDAWYSSQSDCASVNRNAGTVLEKAIGPLVRKAVKMLSDQGVYSIDEKIFISKYLNGFTDEFYDVLDDMMDRISDIDDQLEEEQRYRQVRKASRGRVVGGGFGLGGALKGMATAGVMNAATGMAHSLGNAVGNMGSSISAGANKTAVYKNAKAPLREALINCGYSVGNAIRNALEHEANVKCKYVTATESAQAEAILQNYAQGRIPEPQRKNQMLQALMLNPYNTEIYEAIWNDFGDGNGDLRKMSLYFGCGLEQRIQVMACKYGDDVFNADCGEYLSAFNKTGAIVRNEANIRDSLKKMEQYCQEHDIEENLIPKISLCKELLQTADLENRTVEGVLYSTREIANSVKSDYLKFYNNIQGKDLTDNEQYQEICDKTYDSEEFNAICRSLCENERLLRTPERIRDNLWSIFTDRLDEATLTNFRLNVVERFGIFEQHEVMVRTITQMPAEEIPLFVIERSNNGKSGVMVTDRNLRIYSKGLLFSENQIFDIRKIKGIECVGRDKFMIIIDGADSVNVSFKVRNVTDEKQIIFADTFERAIQIVNNLYPLHLQNLYRILYSVVTCTCGTRLLPNEKVCPTCQKMLKRNGEFVETEYCPNCGSLLQKGKKFCSNCGFHLIVSSENDLNVVALIMQCPNCGNSINAGKKFCTRCGTKIQ
;
A
#
# COMPACT_ATOMS: atom_id res chain seq x y z
N MET A 1 4.70 -17.31 -52.16
CA MET A 1 3.42 -16.60 -51.92
C MET A 1 2.71 -17.18 -50.72
N THR A 2 3.00 -16.58 -49.57
CA THR A 2 2.38 -16.82 -48.29
C THR A 2 1.05 -16.07 -48.25
N LYS A 3 0.03 -16.70 -47.66
CA LYS A 3 -1.32 -16.15 -47.55
C LYS A 3 -1.74 -16.11 -46.09
N TYR A 4 -2.44 -15.05 -45.72
CA TYR A 4 -3.03 -14.86 -44.40
C TYR A 4 -4.49 -14.44 -44.58
N ASP A 5 -5.36 -14.84 -43.66
CA ASP A 5 -6.70 -14.29 -43.55
C ASP A 5 -6.74 -13.27 -42.40
N ILE A 6 -6.79 -11.98 -42.74
CA ILE A 6 -6.74 -10.89 -41.76
C ILE A 6 -8.05 -10.12 -41.80
N ALA A 7 -8.75 -10.08 -40.66
CA ALA A 7 -10.06 -9.44 -40.52
C ALA A 7 -11.09 -9.94 -41.58
N GLY A 8 -11.01 -11.21 -41.97
CA GLY A 8 -11.85 -11.86 -42.97
C GLY A 8 -11.47 -11.56 -44.42
N ASN A 9 -10.27 -11.02 -44.66
CA ASN A 9 -9.75 -10.71 -46.00
C ASN A 9 -8.47 -11.50 -46.27
N ALA A 10 -8.40 -12.09 -47.46
CA ALA A 10 -7.19 -12.77 -47.93
C ALA A 10 -6.09 -11.74 -48.25
N VAL A 11 -5.05 -11.71 -47.42
CA VAL A 11 -3.82 -10.94 -47.62
C VAL A 11 -2.77 -11.85 -48.23
N GLN A 12 -2.26 -11.48 -49.41
CA GLN A 12 -1.25 -12.26 -50.12
C GLN A 12 0.07 -11.50 -50.14
N ILE A 13 1.14 -12.16 -49.69
CA ILE A 13 2.49 -11.60 -49.72
C ILE A 13 3.13 -11.95 -51.07
N PRO A 14 3.48 -10.94 -51.90
CA PRO A 14 4.16 -11.17 -53.17
C PRO A 14 5.52 -11.82 -52.95
N THR A 15 5.97 -12.64 -53.90
CA THR A 15 7.27 -13.31 -53.85
C THR A 15 8.42 -12.31 -53.68
N GLU A 16 8.31 -11.12 -54.28
CA GLU A 16 9.32 -10.07 -54.17
C GLU A 16 9.45 -9.52 -52.73
N VAL A 17 8.35 -9.50 -51.97
CA VAL A 17 8.35 -9.11 -50.55
C VAL A 17 8.92 -10.23 -49.68
N GLU A 18 8.65 -11.49 -50.04
CA GLU A 18 9.26 -12.66 -49.38
C GLU A 18 10.78 -12.67 -49.57
N ASN A 19 11.25 -12.37 -50.79
CA ASN A 19 12.68 -12.25 -51.10
C ASN A 19 13.33 -11.12 -50.29
N GLU A 20 12.69 -9.94 -50.23
CA GLU A 20 13.19 -8.83 -49.41
C GLU A 20 13.29 -9.22 -47.93
N ARG A 21 12.25 -9.86 -47.39
CA ARG A 21 12.26 -10.35 -46.01
C ARG A 21 13.43 -11.30 -45.77
N TYR A 22 13.65 -12.25 -46.69
CA TYR A 22 14.76 -13.19 -46.60
C TYR A 22 16.12 -12.47 -46.58
N VAL A 23 16.30 -11.45 -47.44
CA VAL A 23 17.50 -10.60 -47.43
C VAL A 23 17.67 -9.92 -46.08
N ARG A 24 16.64 -9.22 -45.59
CA ARG A 24 16.68 -8.50 -44.31
C ARG A 24 17.03 -9.42 -43.15
N GLN A 25 16.36 -10.56 -43.02
CA GLN A 25 16.61 -11.52 -41.94
C GLN A 25 18.01 -12.15 -42.04
N SER A 26 18.48 -12.41 -43.26
CA SER A 26 19.80 -12.99 -43.51
C SER A 26 20.96 -12.11 -43.07
N ILE A 27 20.77 -10.79 -43.03
CA ILE A 27 21.83 -9.81 -42.72
C ILE A 27 21.57 -9.01 -41.43
N ALA A 28 20.39 -9.13 -40.81
CA ALA A 28 19.99 -8.32 -39.66
C ALA A 28 20.99 -8.35 -38.50
N ASN A 29 21.40 -9.55 -38.06
CA ASN A 29 22.36 -9.69 -36.96
C ASN A 29 23.73 -9.11 -37.34
N LEU A 30 24.18 -9.34 -38.58
CA LEU A 30 25.46 -8.82 -39.06
C LEU A 30 25.49 -7.29 -39.09
N ILE A 31 24.40 -6.64 -39.50
CA ILE A 31 24.26 -5.17 -39.43
C ILE A 31 24.21 -4.70 -37.98
N GLY A 32 23.45 -5.40 -37.12
CA GLY A 32 23.36 -5.08 -35.68
C GLY A 32 24.70 -5.13 -34.96
N ASP A 33 25.59 -6.04 -35.35
CA ASP A 33 26.91 -6.24 -34.76
C ASP A 33 27.94 -5.17 -35.19
N ILE A 34 27.69 -4.40 -36.26
CA ILE A 34 28.63 -3.38 -36.77
C ILE A 34 28.95 -2.35 -35.69
N GLY A 35 27.93 -1.84 -35.00
CA GLY A 35 28.10 -0.82 -33.97
C GLY A 35 29.00 -1.31 -32.83
N GLY A 36 28.76 -2.53 -32.33
CA GLY A 36 29.59 -3.14 -31.28
C GLY A 36 31.02 -3.43 -31.76
N THR A 37 31.16 -3.89 -33.01
CA THR A 37 32.46 -4.12 -33.66
C THR A 37 33.26 -2.81 -33.76
N PHE A 38 32.61 -1.72 -34.16
CA PHE A 38 33.21 -0.39 -34.19
C PHE A 38 33.62 0.08 -32.80
N ASP A 39 32.73 -0.03 -31.81
CA ASP A 39 32.99 0.46 -30.46
C ASP A 39 34.20 -0.26 -29.83
N ALA A 40 34.28 -1.59 -29.98
CA ALA A 40 35.44 -2.37 -29.54
C ALA A 40 36.73 -1.99 -30.29
N TRP A 41 36.65 -1.81 -31.61
CA TRP A 41 37.80 -1.39 -32.41
C TRP A 41 38.28 0.02 -32.06
N TYR A 42 37.37 0.98 -31.93
CA TYR A 42 37.68 2.39 -31.67
C TYR A 42 38.37 2.57 -30.32
N SER A 43 37.85 1.89 -29.28
CA SER A 43 38.46 1.87 -27.95
C SER A 43 39.84 1.21 -27.90
N SER A 44 40.21 0.40 -28.89
CA SER A 44 41.56 -0.17 -28.97
C SER A 44 42.59 0.75 -29.65
N GLN A 45 42.16 1.89 -30.20
CA GLN A 45 43.05 2.88 -30.82
C GLN A 45 43.58 3.87 -29.78
N SER A 46 44.84 4.32 -29.94
CA SER A 46 45.47 5.27 -29.00
C SER A 46 45.19 6.74 -29.33
N ASP A 47 44.95 7.07 -30.61
CA ASP A 47 44.84 8.43 -31.13
C ASP A 47 44.24 8.44 -32.56
N CYS A 48 43.99 9.64 -33.11
CA CYS A 48 43.46 9.82 -34.46
C CYS A 48 44.36 9.21 -35.56
N ALA A 49 45.69 9.23 -35.39
CA ALA A 49 46.61 8.66 -36.36
C ALA A 49 46.50 7.12 -36.41
N SER A 50 46.25 6.49 -35.26
CA SER A 50 46.02 5.05 -35.15
C SER A 50 44.66 4.67 -35.73
N VAL A 51 43.63 5.49 -35.51
CA VAL A 51 42.31 5.35 -36.17
C VAL A 51 42.48 5.37 -37.69
N ASN A 52 43.17 6.37 -38.25
CA ASN A 52 43.39 6.49 -39.69
C ASN A 52 44.19 5.30 -40.25
N ARG A 53 45.32 4.95 -39.62
CA ARG A 53 46.18 3.83 -40.07
C ARG A 53 45.43 2.50 -40.09
N ASN A 54 44.52 2.29 -39.15
CA ASN A 54 43.83 1.02 -38.96
C ASN A 54 42.40 1.01 -39.52
N ALA A 55 41.96 2.06 -40.21
CA ALA A 55 40.60 2.22 -40.74
C ALA A 55 40.15 1.04 -41.62
N GLY A 56 41.03 0.56 -42.51
CA GLY A 56 40.74 -0.61 -43.35
C GLY A 56 40.42 -1.89 -42.55
N THR A 57 41.01 -2.05 -41.36
CA THR A 57 40.79 -3.25 -40.53
C THR A 57 39.40 -3.31 -39.91
N VAL A 58 38.80 -2.17 -39.57
CA VAL A 58 37.42 -2.15 -39.04
C VAL A 58 36.41 -2.32 -40.15
N LEU A 59 36.67 -1.73 -41.33
CA LEU A 59 35.87 -1.96 -42.53
C LEU A 59 35.83 -3.45 -42.88
N GLU A 60 36.98 -4.12 -42.94
CA GLU A 60 37.04 -5.56 -43.22
C GLU A 60 36.31 -6.39 -42.16
N LYS A 61 36.51 -6.09 -40.86
CA LYS A 61 35.87 -6.83 -39.76
C LYS A 61 34.35 -6.66 -39.73
N ALA A 62 33.86 -5.43 -39.95
CA ALA A 62 32.44 -5.12 -39.88
C ALA A 62 31.70 -5.49 -41.17
N ILE A 63 32.30 -5.25 -42.33
CA ILE A 63 31.64 -5.39 -43.63
C ILE A 63 31.95 -6.74 -44.31
N GLY A 64 33.13 -7.30 -44.10
CA GLY A 64 33.52 -8.59 -44.67
C GLY A 64 32.52 -9.72 -44.44
N PRO A 65 31.96 -9.90 -43.21
CA PRO A 65 30.90 -10.87 -42.97
C PRO A 65 29.65 -10.67 -43.83
N LEU A 66 29.25 -9.41 -44.08
CA LEU A 66 28.12 -9.08 -44.95
C LEU A 66 28.40 -9.42 -46.41
N VAL A 67 29.60 -9.11 -46.91
CA VAL A 67 30.01 -9.45 -48.28
C VAL A 67 30.06 -10.97 -48.48
N ARG A 68 30.61 -11.72 -47.52
CA ARG A 68 30.56 -13.20 -47.54
C ARG A 68 29.14 -13.73 -47.58
N LYS A 69 28.24 -13.15 -46.80
CA LYS A 69 26.83 -13.52 -46.81
C LYS A 69 26.17 -13.20 -48.16
N ALA A 70 26.49 -12.06 -48.76
CA ALA A 70 26.01 -11.66 -50.08
C ALA A 70 26.41 -12.68 -51.18
N VAL A 71 27.70 -13.04 -51.25
CA VAL A 71 28.22 -14.03 -52.21
C VAL A 71 27.59 -15.40 -51.98
N LYS A 72 27.42 -15.82 -50.72
CA LYS A 72 26.72 -17.05 -50.39
C LYS A 72 25.28 -17.03 -50.90
N MET A 73 24.54 -15.94 -50.70
CA MET A 73 23.16 -15.82 -51.18
C MET A 73 23.06 -15.90 -52.71
N LEU A 74 24.02 -15.33 -53.44
CA LEU A 74 24.11 -15.49 -54.90
C LEU A 74 24.41 -16.95 -55.30
N SER A 75 25.34 -17.59 -54.60
CA SER A 75 25.69 -19.00 -54.82
C SER A 75 24.50 -19.94 -54.56
N ASP A 76 23.71 -19.66 -53.52
CA ASP A 76 22.47 -20.40 -53.21
C ASP A 76 21.41 -20.27 -54.32
N GLN A 77 21.50 -19.24 -55.19
CA GLN A 77 20.68 -19.07 -56.40
C GLN A 77 21.36 -19.61 -57.68
N GLY A 78 22.50 -20.30 -57.56
CA GLY A 78 23.23 -20.85 -58.70
C GLY A 78 24.20 -19.90 -59.39
N VAL A 79 24.48 -18.73 -58.81
CA VAL A 79 25.46 -17.75 -59.34
C VAL A 79 26.82 -18.00 -58.69
N TYR A 80 27.70 -18.72 -59.40
CA TYR A 80 29.05 -19.08 -58.93
C TYR A 80 30.16 -18.22 -59.55
N SER A 81 29.82 -17.31 -60.47
CA SER A 81 30.76 -16.44 -61.21
C SER A 81 31.21 -15.20 -60.43
N ILE A 82 30.68 -14.98 -59.23
CA ILE A 82 30.93 -13.78 -58.42
C ILE A 82 31.52 -14.20 -57.08
N ASP A 83 32.77 -13.81 -56.85
CA ASP A 83 33.43 -13.89 -55.54
C ASP A 83 33.32 -12.56 -54.77
N GLU A 84 33.88 -12.50 -53.56
CA GLU A 84 33.85 -11.30 -52.71
C GLU A 84 34.45 -10.07 -53.40
N LYS A 85 35.54 -10.26 -54.16
CA LYS A 85 36.26 -9.18 -54.85
C LYS A 85 35.42 -8.62 -56.00
N ILE A 86 34.83 -9.50 -56.81
CA ILE A 86 33.94 -9.14 -57.91
C ILE A 86 32.71 -8.42 -57.35
N PHE A 87 32.10 -8.97 -56.28
CA PHE A 87 30.93 -8.36 -55.64
C PHE A 87 31.22 -6.92 -55.20
N ILE A 88 32.33 -6.70 -54.48
CA ILE A 88 32.73 -5.36 -54.03
C ILE A 88 32.91 -4.42 -55.23
N SER A 89 33.67 -4.85 -56.24
CA SER A 89 33.97 -4.00 -57.40
C SER A 89 32.74 -3.63 -58.24
N LYS A 90 31.74 -4.51 -58.30
CA LYS A 90 30.56 -4.35 -59.17
C LYS A 90 29.38 -3.67 -58.47
N TYR A 91 29.16 -3.93 -57.18
CA TYR A 91 27.95 -3.49 -56.47
C TYR A 91 28.20 -2.57 -55.29
N LEU A 92 29.45 -2.40 -54.85
CA LEU A 92 29.83 -1.55 -53.72
C LEU A 92 30.80 -0.45 -54.14
N ASN A 93 30.62 0.16 -55.30
CA ASN A 93 31.45 1.30 -55.66
C ASN A 93 31.11 2.51 -54.77
N GLY A 94 32.13 3.15 -54.18
CA GLY A 94 31.97 4.34 -53.33
C GLY A 94 31.31 4.12 -51.96
N PHE A 95 31.07 2.87 -51.56
CA PHE A 95 30.33 2.58 -50.31
C PHE A 95 31.06 3.04 -49.03
N THR A 96 32.36 3.30 -49.12
CA THR A 96 33.21 3.75 -48.00
C THR A 96 33.46 5.25 -48.01
N ASP A 97 32.97 5.99 -49.01
CA ASP A 97 33.34 7.39 -49.23
C ASP A 97 32.97 8.23 -48.01
N GLU A 98 31.73 8.12 -47.50
CA GLU A 98 31.30 8.81 -46.27
C GLU A 98 32.19 8.49 -45.06
N PHE A 99 32.66 7.25 -44.94
CA PHE A 99 33.53 6.85 -43.82
C PHE A 99 34.93 7.48 -43.93
N TYR A 100 35.49 7.54 -45.15
CA TYR A 100 36.78 8.18 -45.37
C TYR A 100 36.70 9.70 -45.35
N ASP A 101 35.61 10.32 -45.80
CA ASP A 101 35.36 11.76 -45.67
C ASP A 101 35.42 12.19 -44.19
N VAL A 102 34.76 11.43 -43.31
CA VAL A 102 34.81 11.69 -41.86
C VAL A 102 36.21 11.47 -41.28
N LEU A 103 36.97 10.50 -41.80
CA LEU A 103 38.37 10.28 -41.39
C LEU A 103 39.28 11.41 -41.84
N ASP A 104 39.10 11.90 -43.06
CA ASP A 104 39.89 12.99 -43.64
C ASP A 104 39.60 14.30 -42.90
N ASP A 105 38.32 14.62 -42.65
CA ASP A 105 37.91 15.75 -41.80
C ASP A 105 38.56 15.70 -40.39
N MET A 106 38.66 14.50 -39.82
CA MET A 106 39.31 14.29 -38.54
C MET A 106 40.82 14.57 -38.65
N MET A 107 41.49 14.11 -39.71
CA MET A 107 42.92 14.30 -39.92
C MET A 107 43.28 15.75 -40.26
N ASP A 108 42.45 16.45 -41.03
CA ASP A 108 42.61 17.87 -41.35
C ASP A 108 42.56 18.72 -40.08
N ARG A 109 41.60 18.46 -39.18
CA ARG A 109 41.55 19.13 -37.87
C ARG A 109 42.78 18.87 -37.00
N ILE A 110 43.39 17.69 -37.11
CA ILE A 110 44.65 17.39 -36.41
C ILE A 110 45.80 18.20 -37.02
N SER A 111 45.85 18.31 -38.35
CA SER A 111 46.82 19.14 -39.07
C SER A 111 46.70 20.61 -38.66
N ASP A 112 45.48 21.16 -38.64
CA ASP A 112 45.22 22.55 -38.22
C ASP A 112 45.73 22.83 -36.79
N ILE A 113 45.53 21.88 -35.87
CA ILE A 113 46.02 21.99 -34.49
C ILE A 113 47.56 21.97 -34.45
N ASP A 114 48.20 21.14 -35.27
CA ASP A 114 49.66 21.05 -35.34
C ASP A 114 50.26 22.31 -35.96
N ASP A 115 49.67 22.83 -37.04
CA ASP A 115 50.08 24.07 -37.68
C ASP A 115 49.95 25.26 -36.71
N GLN A 116 48.83 25.35 -35.98
CA GLN A 116 48.64 26.38 -34.96
C GLN A 116 49.66 26.25 -33.82
N LEU A 117 49.97 25.03 -33.38
CA LEU A 117 51.00 24.78 -32.37
C LEU A 117 52.38 25.22 -32.87
N GLU A 118 52.73 24.91 -34.12
CA GLU A 118 53.99 25.35 -34.73
C GLU A 118 54.07 26.88 -34.84
N GLU A 119 52.99 27.54 -35.28
CA GLU A 119 52.91 29.00 -35.36
C GLU A 119 53.10 29.65 -33.99
N GLU A 120 52.43 29.14 -32.94
CA GLU A 120 52.59 29.63 -31.57
C GLU A 120 54.02 29.44 -31.06
N GLN A 121 54.65 28.30 -31.36
CA GLN A 121 56.03 28.02 -31.00
C GLN A 121 57.00 28.96 -31.73
N ARG A 122 56.81 29.19 -33.04
CA ARG A 122 57.60 30.14 -33.85
C ARG A 122 57.44 31.56 -33.32
N TYR A 123 56.21 32.01 -33.03
CA TYR A 123 55.95 33.32 -32.42
C TYR A 123 56.63 33.47 -31.05
N ARG A 124 56.63 32.41 -30.22
CA ARG A 124 57.36 32.41 -28.93
C ARG A 124 58.88 32.43 -29.11
N GLN A 125 59.43 31.72 -30.09
CA GLN A 125 60.86 31.78 -30.41
C GLN A 125 61.28 33.17 -30.86
N VAL A 126 60.50 33.80 -31.76
CA VAL A 126 60.70 35.19 -32.18
C VAL A 126 60.67 36.10 -30.95
N ARG A 127 59.62 36.04 -30.11
CA ARG A 127 59.55 36.86 -28.88
C ARG A 127 60.72 36.64 -27.93
N LYS A 128 61.20 35.40 -27.74
CA LYS A 128 62.39 35.10 -26.91
C LYS A 128 63.66 35.70 -27.52
N ALA A 129 63.83 35.59 -28.85
CA ALA A 129 64.94 36.21 -29.57
C ALA A 129 64.87 37.76 -29.55
N SER A 130 63.67 38.34 -29.37
CA SER A 130 63.46 39.78 -29.20
C SER A 130 63.65 40.30 -27.77
N ARG A 131 63.79 39.43 -26.74
CA ARG A 131 63.97 39.86 -25.33
C ARG A 131 65.35 40.50 -25.13
N GLY A 132 65.43 41.81 -25.33
CA GLY A 132 66.65 42.59 -25.16
C GLY A 132 66.85 43.69 -26.21
N ARG A 133 65.98 43.80 -27.22
CA ARG A 133 65.98 44.91 -28.18
C ARG A 133 64.63 45.61 -28.20
N VAL A 134 64.52 46.68 -27.41
CA VAL A 134 63.46 47.68 -27.54
C VAL A 134 63.98 48.79 -28.44
N VAL A 135 63.35 48.97 -29.60
CA VAL A 135 63.41 50.21 -30.38
C VAL A 135 61.99 50.46 -30.87
N GLY A 136 61.15 51.09 -30.03
CA GLY A 136 60.47 52.39 -30.27
C GLY A 136 60.13 52.67 -31.72
N GLY A 137 58.90 52.96 -32.15
CA GLY A 137 57.58 53.15 -31.55
C GLY A 137 56.67 53.78 -32.62
N GLY A 138 55.35 53.53 -32.62
CA GLY A 138 54.39 54.20 -33.51
C GLY A 138 53.05 53.47 -33.66
N PHE A 139 51.98 54.08 -33.15
CA PHE A 139 50.61 53.55 -33.03
C PHE A 139 49.77 53.61 -34.33
N GLY A 140 48.84 52.67 -34.52
CA GLY A 140 47.63 52.83 -35.35
C GLY A 140 47.27 51.63 -36.24
N LEU A 141 46.02 51.14 -36.14
CA LEU A 141 45.48 49.97 -36.85
C LEU A 141 45.72 50.07 -38.37
N GLY A 142 46.68 49.30 -38.88
CA GLY A 142 47.02 49.23 -40.32
C GLY A 142 48.53 49.23 -40.62
N GLY A 143 49.38 49.71 -39.70
CA GLY A 143 50.81 49.95 -39.96
C GLY A 143 51.82 48.89 -39.44
N ALA A 144 51.39 47.87 -38.71
CA ALA A 144 52.32 46.97 -38.00
C ALA A 144 52.89 45.80 -38.84
N LEU A 145 52.45 45.62 -40.09
CA LEU A 145 52.70 44.39 -40.86
C LEU A 145 53.90 44.43 -41.83
N LYS A 146 54.76 45.45 -41.79
CA LYS A 146 55.84 45.61 -42.82
C LYS A 146 57.25 45.90 -42.29
N GLY A 147 57.47 45.86 -40.98
CA GLY A 147 58.68 46.40 -40.35
C GLY A 147 59.77 45.43 -39.85
N MET A 148 59.67 44.11 -40.08
CA MET A 148 60.68 43.15 -39.59
C MET A 148 60.98 41.99 -40.55
N ALA A 149 60.73 42.18 -41.84
CA ALA A 149 61.36 41.34 -42.86
C ALA A 149 62.75 41.91 -43.17
N THR A 150 63.77 41.06 -43.00
CA THR A 150 65.14 41.17 -43.55
C THR A 150 66.21 41.86 -42.69
N ALA A 151 66.90 41.07 -41.86
CA ALA A 151 68.37 41.00 -41.80
C ALA A 151 68.76 39.89 -40.81
N GLY A 152 68.76 38.67 -41.32
CA GLY A 152 69.26 37.51 -40.59
C GLY A 152 70.79 37.42 -40.63
N VAL A 153 71.28 36.57 -39.72
CA VAL A 153 72.51 35.77 -39.85
C VAL A 153 73.83 36.52 -39.60
N MET A 154 74.50 36.28 -38.46
CA MET A 154 75.64 35.32 -38.37
C MET A 154 76.39 35.37 -37.01
N ASN A 155 76.48 34.19 -36.38
CA ASN A 155 77.58 33.51 -35.68
C ASN A 155 78.61 34.23 -34.76
N ALA A 156 78.88 33.50 -33.65
CA ALA A 156 80.14 33.42 -32.87
C ALA A 156 80.45 34.62 -31.95
N ALA A 157 80.85 34.49 -30.68
CA ALA A 157 81.24 33.35 -29.87
C ALA A 157 81.29 33.77 -28.39
N THR A 158 81.12 32.77 -27.51
CA THR A 158 81.16 32.69 -26.02
C THR A 158 79.77 32.38 -25.46
N GLY A 159 79.44 31.18 -24.99
CA GLY A 159 80.26 30.15 -24.37
C GLY A 159 79.86 30.00 -22.90
N MET A 160 78.83 29.18 -22.67
CA MET A 160 78.62 28.35 -21.46
C MET A 160 78.31 29.04 -20.12
N ALA A 161 77.07 28.90 -19.63
CA ALA A 161 76.75 28.23 -18.34
C ALA A 161 75.25 28.35 -17.98
N HIS A 162 74.72 27.27 -17.40
CA HIS A 162 73.38 27.06 -16.83
C HIS A 162 72.23 26.71 -17.78
N SER A 163 72.28 25.46 -18.25
CA SER A 163 71.14 24.54 -18.26
C SER A 163 70.28 24.66 -16.99
N LEU A 164 68.96 24.51 -17.17
CA LEU A 164 67.85 24.47 -16.19
C LEU A 164 66.97 25.74 -16.24
N GLY A 165 65.92 25.68 -17.08
CA GLY A 165 64.85 26.70 -17.06
C GLY A 165 63.96 26.83 -18.29
N ASN A 166 64.12 26.05 -19.37
CA ASN A 166 63.26 26.17 -20.57
C ASN A 166 62.06 25.20 -20.62
N ALA A 167 61.92 24.29 -19.65
CA ALA A 167 60.88 23.26 -19.68
C ALA A 167 59.46 23.77 -19.31
N VAL A 168 59.33 24.92 -18.65
CA VAL A 168 58.04 25.35 -18.07
C VAL A 168 57.21 26.22 -19.03
N GLY A 169 57.80 26.76 -20.11
CA GLY A 169 57.10 27.65 -21.05
C GLY A 169 56.48 26.99 -22.29
N ASN A 170 56.97 25.83 -22.73
CA ASN A 170 56.43 25.10 -23.89
C ASN A 170 55.25 24.19 -23.51
N MET A 171 55.17 23.81 -22.24
CA MET A 171 54.20 22.85 -21.71
C MET A 171 52.74 23.29 -21.88
N GLY A 172 52.43 24.60 -21.79
CA GLY A 172 51.05 25.09 -21.90
C GLY A 172 50.39 24.89 -23.28
N SER A 173 51.10 25.22 -24.38
CA SER A 173 50.53 25.07 -25.74
C SER A 173 50.53 23.62 -26.20
N SER A 174 51.54 22.83 -25.84
CA SER A 174 51.52 21.39 -26.13
C SER A 174 50.43 20.66 -25.34
N ILE A 175 50.13 21.10 -24.11
CA ILE A 175 48.98 20.60 -23.34
C ILE A 175 47.66 21.01 -23.99
N SER A 176 47.51 22.28 -24.41
CA SER A 176 46.28 22.74 -25.09
C SER A 176 46.06 22.03 -26.43
N ALA A 177 47.11 21.86 -27.24
CA ALA A 177 47.07 21.09 -28.46
C ALA A 177 46.73 19.62 -28.18
N GLY A 178 47.35 19.01 -27.17
CA GLY A 178 47.03 17.64 -26.73
C GLY A 178 45.56 17.47 -26.28
N ALA A 179 45.02 18.46 -25.55
CA ALA A 179 43.62 18.48 -25.15
C ALA A 179 42.68 18.63 -26.36
N ASN A 180 43.02 19.50 -27.32
CA ASN A 180 42.26 19.69 -28.56
C ASN A 180 42.28 18.42 -29.43
N LYS A 181 43.43 17.76 -29.59
CA LYS A 181 43.54 16.47 -30.30
C LYS A 181 42.72 15.37 -29.62
N THR A 182 42.73 15.34 -28.28
CA THR A 182 41.86 14.42 -27.51
C THR A 182 40.38 14.71 -27.74
N ALA A 183 40.00 15.98 -27.88
CA ALA A 183 38.63 16.37 -28.19
C ALA A 183 38.24 15.98 -29.62
N VAL A 184 39.13 16.16 -30.62
CA VAL A 184 38.92 15.69 -32.00
C VAL A 184 38.70 14.18 -32.02
N TYR A 185 39.56 13.40 -31.35
CA TYR A 185 39.39 11.96 -31.19
C TYR A 185 38.03 11.60 -30.60
N LYS A 186 37.64 12.19 -29.46
CA LYS A 186 36.33 11.90 -28.84
C LYS A 186 35.14 12.26 -29.75
N ASN A 187 35.22 13.38 -30.46
CA ASN A 187 34.13 13.89 -31.29
C ASN A 187 33.98 13.13 -32.62
N ALA A 188 35.05 12.54 -33.15
CA ALA A 188 35.02 11.74 -34.37
C ALA A 188 34.33 10.38 -34.21
N LYS A 189 34.22 9.88 -32.97
CA LYS A 189 33.67 8.55 -32.69
C LYS A 189 32.26 8.33 -33.25
N ALA A 190 31.32 9.24 -32.96
CA ALA A 190 29.92 9.05 -33.35
C ALA A 190 29.70 9.14 -34.88
N PRO A 191 30.24 10.15 -35.60
CA PRO A 191 30.13 10.21 -37.05
C PRO A 191 30.78 9.01 -37.76
N LEU A 192 31.95 8.55 -37.31
CA LEU A 192 32.60 7.35 -37.88
C LEU A 192 31.77 6.08 -37.66
N ARG A 193 31.16 5.95 -36.48
CA ARG A 193 30.26 4.84 -36.16
C ARG A 193 29.05 4.84 -37.09
N GLU A 194 28.45 5.99 -37.31
CA GLU A 194 27.29 6.18 -38.18
C GLU A 194 27.65 5.86 -39.65
N ALA A 195 28.73 6.45 -40.17
CA ALA A 195 29.21 6.19 -41.52
C ALA A 195 29.53 4.70 -41.77
N LEU A 196 30.12 4.00 -40.78
CA LEU A 196 30.36 2.55 -40.90
C LEU A 196 29.06 1.73 -40.89
N ILE A 197 28.06 2.13 -40.11
CA ILE A 197 26.73 1.50 -40.13
C ILE A 197 26.06 1.74 -41.50
N ASN A 198 26.20 2.93 -42.08
CA ASN A 198 25.73 3.26 -43.43
C ASN A 198 26.41 2.39 -44.49
N CYS A 199 27.71 2.10 -44.35
CA CYS A 199 28.40 1.12 -45.19
C CYS A 199 27.69 -0.24 -45.14
N GLY A 200 27.29 -0.71 -43.95
CA GLY A 200 26.54 -1.95 -43.78
C GLY A 200 25.18 -1.95 -44.50
N TYR A 201 24.42 -0.86 -44.40
CA TYR A 201 23.15 -0.70 -45.12
C TYR A 201 23.34 -0.66 -46.65
N SER A 202 24.43 -0.06 -47.13
CA SER A 202 24.80 -0.06 -48.55
C SER A 202 25.03 -1.47 -49.08
N VAL A 203 25.57 -2.40 -48.27
CA VAL A 203 25.66 -3.82 -48.64
C VAL A 203 24.30 -4.48 -48.80
N GLY A 204 23.32 -4.12 -47.97
CA GLY A 204 21.94 -4.57 -48.15
C GLY A 204 21.37 -4.17 -49.52
N ASN A 205 21.60 -2.93 -49.95
CA ASN A 205 21.21 -2.45 -51.29
C ASN A 205 21.98 -3.18 -52.40
N ALA A 206 23.28 -3.38 -52.22
CA ALA A 206 24.12 -4.12 -53.16
C ALA A 206 23.65 -5.58 -53.35
N ILE A 207 23.24 -6.25 -52.27
CA ILE A 207 22.67 -7.61 -52.32
C ILE A 207 21.41 -7.64 -53.18
N ARG A 208 20.48 -6.70 -52.98
CA ARG A 208 19.25 -6.61 -53.78
C ARG A 208 19.56 -6.45 -55.27
N ASN A 209 20.44 -5.51 -55.60
CA ASN A 209 20.84 -5.24 -56.98
C ASN A 209 21.53 -6.47 -57.62
N ALA A 210 22.41 -7.14 -56.88
CA ALA A 210 23.10 -8.32 -57.39
C ALA A 210 22.14 -9.50 -57.62
N LEU A 211 21.22 -9.76 -56.69
CA LEU A 211 20.21 -10.80 -56.82
C LEU A 211 19.30 -10.57 -58.04
N GLU A 212 18.88 -9.32 -58.26
CA GLU A 212 18.05 -8.97 -59.41
C GLU A 212 18.82 -9.15 -60.73
N HIS A 213 20.04 -8.63 -60.82
CA HIS A 213 20.82 -8.67 -62.08
C HIS A 213 21.37 -10.05 -62.44
N GLU A 214 21.77 -10.86 -61.45
CA GLU A 214 22.53 -12.10 -61.70
C GLU A 214 21.66 -13.35 -61.59
N ALA A 215 20.61 -13.30 -60.76
CA ALA A 215 19.73 -14.43 -60.51
C ALA A 215 18.26 -14.17 -60.89
N ASN A 216 17.92 -12.97 -61.38
CA ASN A 216 16.55 -12.53 -61.65
C ASN A 216 15.63 -12.66 -60.41
N VAL A 217 16.21 -12.50 -59.22
CA VAL A 217 15.49 -12.54 -57.93
C VAL A 217 15.19 -11.11 -57.51
N LYS A 218 13.96 -10.67 -57.75
CA LYS A 218 13.50 -9.32 -57.41
C LYS A 218 13.15 -9.22 -55.93
N CYS A 219 13.56 -8.12 -55.30
CA CYS A 219 13.23 -7.80 -53.91
C CYS A 219 12.40 -6.51 -53.87
N LYS A 220 11.21 -6.54 -53.26
CA LYS A 220 10.40 -5.35 -53.02
C LYS A 220 10.61 -4.87 -51.59
N TYR A 221 11.44 -3.85 -51.44
CA TYR A 221 11.65 -3.17 -50.15
C TYR A 221 10.64 -2.06 -49.90
N VAL A 222 10.38 -1.77 -48.62
CA VAL A 222 9.53 -0.65 -48.20
C VAL A 222 10.27 0.65 -48.46
N THR A 223 9.75 1.47 -49.36
CA THR A 223 10.32 2.80 -49.66
C THR A 223 10.00 3.81 -48.55
N ALA A 224 10.77 4.89 -48.46
CA ALA A 224 10.46 5.99 -47.54
C ALA A 224 9.06 6.56 -47.77
N THR A 225 8.61 6.63 -49.02
CA THR A 225 7.25 7.06 -49.39
C THR A 225 6.18 6.09 -48.91
N GLU A 226 6.33 4.79 -49.14
CA GLU A 226 5.37 3.77 -48.64
C GLU A 226 5.31 3.76 -47.11
N SER A 227 6.47 3.86 -46.43
CA SER A 227 6.52 3.97 -44.98
C SER A 227 5.79 5.22 -44.46
N ALA A 228 6.00 6.38 -45.09
CA ALA A 228 5.33 7.62 -44.73
C ALA A 228 3.81 7.56 -45.00
N GLN A 229 3.39 6.88 -46.06
CA GLN A 229 1.98 6.65 -46.37
C GLN A 229 1.31 5.72 -45.35
N ALA A 230 1.96 4.61 -44.98
CA ALA A 230 1.48 3.70 -43.95
C ALA A 230 1.31 4.44 -42.60
N GLU A 231 2.31 5.24 -42.23
CA GLU A 231 2.27 6.08 -41.02
C GLU A 231 1.12 7.10 -41.07
N ALA A 232 0.93 7.78 -42.21
CA ALA A 232 -0.16 8.73 -42.37
C ALA A 232 -1.55 8.07 -42.23
N ILE A 233 -1.71 6.84 -42.72
CA ILE A 233 -2.95 6.08 -42.54
C ILE A 233 -3.16 5.76 -41.05
N LEU A 234 -2.12 5.25 -40.37
CA LEU A 234 -2.17 4.92 -38.94
C LEU A 234 -2.50 6.14 -38.07
N GLN A 235 -1.88 7.29 -38.35
CA GLN A 235 -2.14 8.56 -37.64
C GLN A 235 -3.58 9.06 -37.87
N ASN A 236 -4.09 8.96 -39.09
CA ASN A 236 -5.48 9.33 -39.37
C ASN A 236 -6.49 8.38 -38.71
N TYR A 237 -6.15 7.09 -38.59
CA TYR A 237 -6.92 6.12 -37.82
C TYR A 237 -6.94 6.48 -36.34
N ALA A 238 -5.78 6.70 -35.72
CA ALA A 238 -5.66 7.06 -34.30
C ALA A 238 -6.39 8.37 -33.96
N GLN A 239 -6.50 9.30 -34.91
CA GLN A 239 -7.22 10.57 -34.75
C GLN A 239 -8.72 10.48 -35.10
N GLY A 240 -9.24 9.28 -35.38
CA GLY A 240 -10.65 9.06 -35.69
C GLY A 240 -11.12 9.65 -37.03
N ARG A 241 -10.19 9.98 -37.93
CA ARG A 241 -10.49 10.62 -39.23
C ARG A 241 -10.93 9.63 -40.32
N ILE A 242 -10.71 8.34 -40.10
CA ILE A 242 -11.14 7.27 -41.01
C ILE A 242 -12.53 6.78 -40.59
N PRO A 243 -13.56 6.89 -41.47
CA PRO A 243 -14.90 6.39 -41.18
C PRO A 243 -14.88 4.88 -40.90
N GLU A 244 -15.69 4.43 -39.93
CA GLU A 244 -15.86 3.02 -39.52
C GLU A 244 -15.88 2.03 -40.70
N PRO A 245 -16.70 2.20 -41.76
CA PRO A 245 -16.74 1.24 -42.88
C PRO A 245 -15.44 1.14 -43.69
N GLN A 246 -14.56 2.14 -43.61
CA GLN A 246 -13.31 2.20 -44.34
C GLN A 246 -12.10 1.75 -43.51
N ARG A 247 -12.20 1.73 -42.18
CA ARG A 247 -11.07 1.45 -41.28
C ARG A 247 -10.37 0.15 -41.64
N LYS A 248 -11.12 -0.94 -41.82
CA LYS A 248 -10.58 -2.25 -42.17
C LYS A 248 -9.71 -2.19 -43.43
N ASN A 249 -10.26 -1.67 -44.52
CA ASN A 249 -9.54 -1.61 -45.80
C ASN A 249 -8.32 -0.69 -45.73
N GLN A 250 -8.42 0.43 -45.03
CA GLN A 250 -7.30 1.35 -44.86
C GLN A 250 -6.18 0.74 -44.00
N MET A 251 -6.51 0.04 -42.91
CA MET A 251 -5.52 -0.64 -42.08
C MET A 251 -4.82 -1.78 -42.84
N LEU A 252 -5.57 -2.57 -43.63
CA LEU A 252 -4.97 -3.58 -44.50
C LEU A 252 -4.06 -2.94 -45.56
N GLN A 253 -4.42 -1.78 -46.10
CA GLN A 253 -3.56 -1.02 -47.00
C GLN A 253 -2.27 -0.56 -46.30
N ALA A 254 -2.36 -0.01 -45.08
CA ALA A 254 -1.19 0.40 -44.30
C ALA A 254 -0.27 -0.80 -44.03
N LEU A 255 -0.85 -1.95 -43.68
CA LEU A 255 -0.13 -3.19 -43.45
C LEU A 255 0.62 -3.66 -44.70
N MET A 256 0.00 -3.56 -45.87
CA MET A 256 0.62 -3.92 -47.14
C MET A 256 1.70 -2.93 -47.61
N LEU A 257 1.57 -1.66 -47.25
CA LEU A 257 2.59 -0.64 -47.51
C LEU A 257 3.82 -0.84 -46.62
N ASN A 258 3.62 -1.19 -45.34
CA ASN A 258 4.71 -1.43 -44.41
C ASN A 258 4.40 -2.58 -43.43
N PRO A 259 4.70 -3.84 -43.79
CA PRO A 259 4.43 -5.00 -42.94
C PRO A 259 5.41 -5.13 -41.76
N TYR A 260 6.37 -4.22 -41.61
CA TYR A 260 7.35 -4.20 -40.52
C TYR A 260 6.96 -3.23 -39.39
N ASN A 261 5.86 -2.49 -39.52
CA ASN A 261 5.38 -1.58 -38.47
C ASN A 261 4.45 -2.33 -37.51
N THR A 262 4.88 -2.49 -36.25
CA THR A 262 4.14 -3.24 -35.22
C THR A 262 2.82 -2.55 -34.83
N GLU A 263 2.77 -1.21 -34.85
CA GLU A 263 1.58 -0.46 -34.42
C GLU A 263 0.38 -0.67 -35.35
N ILE A 264 0.64 -0.99 -36.63
CA ILE A 264 -0.42 -1.34 -37.58
C ILE A 264 -1.06 -2.67 -37.19
N TYR A 265 -0.27 -3.66 -36.79
CA TYR A 265 -0.80 -4.95 -36.30
C TYR A 265 -1.61 -4.74 -35.02
N GLU A 266 -1.13 -3.90 -34.09
CA GLU A 266 -1.85 -3.55 -32.87
C GLU A 266 -3.21 -2.90 -33.17
N ALA A 267 -3.25 -1.93 -34.10
CA ALA A 267 -4.48 -1.28 -34.52
C ALA A 267 -5.49 -2.26 -35.16
N ILE A 268 -5.01 -3.16 -36.02
CA ILE A 268 -5.88 -4.17 -36.63
C ILE A 268 -6.44 -5.12 -35.58
N TRP A 269 -5.61 -5.59 -34.65
CA TRP A 269 -6.04 -6.49 -33.58
C TRP A 269 -7.09 -5.82 -32.67
N ASN A 270 -6.87 -4.56 -32.27
CA ASN A 270 -7.80 -3.83 -31.40
C ASN A 270 -9.20 -3.67 -32.01
N ASP A 271 -9.30 -3.41 -33.32
CA ASP A 271 -10.61 -3.17 -33.97
C ASP A 271 -11.29 -4.46 -34.45
N PHE A 272 -10.52 -5.50 -34.79
CA PHE A 272 -11.02 -6.65 -35.55
C PHE A 272 -10.71 -8.03 -34.97
N GLY A 273 -9.91 -8.11 -33.90
CA GLY A 273 -9.49 -9.38 -33.30
C GLY A 273 -8.51 -10.19 -34.16
N ASP A 274 -8.16 -11.38 -33.68
CA ASP A 274 -7.27 -12.34 -34.36
C ASP A 274 -7.62 -13.80 -34.00
N GLY A 275 -8.91 -14.17 -34.09
CA GLY A 275 -9.37 -15.51 -33.70
C GLY A 275 -8.80 -16.68 -34.51
N ASN A 276 -8.30 -16.45 -35.74
CA ASN A 276 -7.62 -17.47 -36.54
C ASN A 276 -6.08 -17.49 -36.34
N GLY A 277 -5.54 -16.50 -35.61
CA GLY A 277 -4.12 -16.32 -35.32
C GLY A 277 -3.27 -15.86 -36.50
N ASP A 278 -3.85 -15.54 -37.66
CA ASP A 278 -3.09 -15.21 -38.86
C ASP A 278 -2.45 -13.82 -38.80
N LEU A 279 -3.05 -12.87 -38.08
CA LEU A 279 -2.44 -11.55 -37.86
C LEU A 279 -1.17 -11.70 -37.01
N ARG A 280 -1.23 -12.47 -35.93
CA ARG A 280 -0.05 -12.79 -35.10
C ARG A 280 1.01 -13.58 -35.86
N LYS A 281 0.61 -14.57 -36.67
CA LYS A 281 1.55 -15.30 -37.54
C LYS A 281 2.24 -14.38 -38.53
N MET A 282 1.51 -13.47 -39.16
CA MET A 282 2.08 -12.48 -40.08
C MET A 282 3.01 -11.51 -39.36
N SER A 283 2.61 -11.02 -38.18
CA SER A 283 3.44 -10.16 -37.32
C SER A 283 4.78 -10.84 -37.02
N LEU A 284 4.73 -12.08 -36.50
CA LEU A 284 5.92 -12.88 -36.23
C LEU A 284 6.74 -13.13 -37.50
N TYR A 285 6.07 -13.40 -38.62
CA TYR A 285 6.72 -13.60 -39.90
C TYR A 285 7.55 -12.36 -40.26
N PHE A 286 7.02 -11.15 -40.18
CA PHE A 286 7.78 -9.92 -40.47
C PHE A 286 8.71 -9.45 -39.33
N GLY A 287 8.83 -10.21 -38.24
CA GLY A 287 9.69 -9.86 -37.11
C GLY A 287 9.09 -8.79 -36.20
N CYS A 288 7.78 -8.60 -36.26
CA CYS A 288 7.00 -7.76 -35.35
C CYS A 288 6.53 -8.60 -34.15
N GLY A 289 6.32 -7.92 -33.00
CA GLY A 289 6.04 -8.57 -31.72
C GLY A 289 4.60 -8.38 -31.23
N LEU A 290 3.59 -8.68 -32.07
CA LEU A 290 2.18 -8.47 -31.68
C LEU A 290 1.77 -9.30 -30.46
N GLU A 291 2.21 -10.56 -30.35
CA GLU A 291 1.85 -11.44 -29.21
C GLU A 291 2.25 -10.81 -27.87
N GLN A 292 3.48 -10.28 -27.78
CA GLN A 292 3.95 -9.60 -26.57
C GLN A 292 3.16 -8.32 -26.30
N ARG A 293 2.77 -7.59 -27.35
CA ARG A 293 1.96 -6.37 -27.21
C ARG A 293 0.56 -6.67 -26.68
N ILE A 294 -0.10 -7.69 -27.21
CA ILE A 294 -1.40 -8.17 -26.74
C ILE A 294 -1.34 -8.49 -25.25
N GLN A 295 -0.31 -9.23 -24.81
CA GLN A 295 -0.14 -9.57 -23.40
C GLN A 295 -0.04 -8.32 -22.50
N VAL A 296 0.76 -7.32 -22.88
CA VAL A 296 0.89 -6.07 -22.12
C VAL A 296 -0.42 -5.29 -22.09
N MET A 297 -1.10 -5.18 -23.24
CA MET A 297 -2.36 -4.44 -23.36
C MET A 297 -3.50 -5.08 -22.56
N ALA A 298 -3.66 -6.40 -22.66
CA ALA A 298 -4.69 -7.16 -21.94
C ALA A 298 -4.48 -7.07 -20.42
N CYS A 299 -3.23 -7.25 -19.96
CA CYS A 299 -2.90 -7.11 -18.53
C CYS A 299 -3.21 -5.69 -18.03
N LYS A 300 -2.80 -4.66 -18.79
CA LYS A 300 -3.07 -3.26 -18.45
C LYS A 300 -4.56 -2.96 -18.40
N TYR A 301 -5.33 -3.43 -19.39
CA TYR A 301 -6.78 -3.25 -19.41
C TYR A 301 -7.43 -3.85 -18.15
N GLY A 302 -7.04 -5.07 -17.77
CA GLY A 302 -7.54 -5.69 -16.55
C GLY A 302 -7.20 -4.91 -15.28
N ASP A 303 -5.96 -4.41 -15.18
CA ASP A 303 -5.55 -3.56 -14.06
C ASP A 303 -6.38 -2.26 -14.01
N ASP A 304 -6.57 -1.59 -15.14
CA ASP A 304 -7.32 -0.34 -15.23
C ASP A 304 -8.80 -0.54 -14.85
N VAL A 305 -9.45 -1.57 -15.39
CA VAL A 305 -10.84 -1.92 -15.05
C VAL A 305 -10.98 -2.27 -13.57
N PHE A 306 -10.12 -3.15 -13.05
CA PHE A 306 -10.18 -3.58 -11.66
C PHE A 306 -9.93 -2.40 -10.71
N ASN A 307 -8.93 -1.57 -10.99
CA ASN A 307 -8.61 -0.42 -10.15
C ASN A 307 -9.73 0.63 -10.13
N ALA A 308 -10.41 0.84 -11.26
CA ALA A 308 -11.52 1.79 -11.37
C ALA A 308 -12.75 1.33 -10.57
N ASP A 309 -13.13 0.07 -10.71
CA ASP A 309 -14.36 -0.47 -10.11
C ASP A 309 -14.17 -0.97 -8.67
N CYS A 310 -12.97 -1.49 -8.33
CA CYS A 310 -12.67 -2.14 -7.04
C CYS A 310 -11.77 -1.30 -6.11
N GLY A 311 -11.80 0.04 -6.24
CA GLY A 311 -10.98 0.95 -5.45
C GLY A 311 -11.16 0.85 -3.92
N GLU A 312 -12.38 0.57 -3.43
CA GLU A 312 -12.62 0.33 -2.00
C GLU A 312 -11.89 -0.94 -1.54
N TYR A 313 -11.98 -2.04 -2.29
CA TYR A 313 -11.25 -3.27 -1.97
C TYR A 313 -9.74 -3.02 -1.89
N LEU A 314 -9.18 -2.24 -2.82
CA LEU A 314 -7.74 -1.93 -2.85
C LEU A 314 -7.28 -1.11 -1.63
N SER A 315 -8.10 -0.16 -1.18
CA SER A 315 -7.77 0.74 -0.06
C SER A 315 -8.15 0.20 1.31
N ALA A 316 -9.07 -0.77 1.39
CA ALA A 316 -9.56 -1.30 2.65
C ALA A 316 -8.48 -2.04 3.46
N PHE A 317 -8.49 -1.81 4.77
CA PHE A 317 -7.69 -2.58 5.73
C PHE A 317 -8.31 -3.96 5.98
N ASN A 318 -9.62 -4.02 6.24
CA ASN A 318 -10.38 -5.27 6.29
C ASN A 318 -10.76 -5.72 4.87
N LYS A 319 -9.88 -6.51 4.23
CA LYS A 319 -10.11 -7.04 2.88
C LYS A 319 -11.37 -7.90 2.79
N THR A 320 -11.58 -8.80 3.74
CA THR A 320 -12.74 -9.71 3.74
C THR A 320 -14.07 -8.95 3.79
N GLY A 321 -14.19 -7.98 4.69
CA GLY A 321 -15.39 -7.13 4.76
C GLY A 321 -15.58 -6.29 3.49
N ALA A 322 -14.49 -5.79 2.90
CA ALA A 322 -14.55 -5.02 1.66
C ALA A 322 -14.96 -5.87 0.45
N ILE A 323 -14.56 -7.15 0.39
CA ILE A 323 -14.97 -8.10 -0.65
C ILE A 323 -16.50 -8.25 -0.67
N VAL A 324 -17.11 -8.49 0.49
CA VAL A 324 -18.57 -8.66 0.59
C VAL A 324 -19.31 -7.38 0.18
N ARG A 325 -18.84 -6.20 0.61
CA ARG A 325 -19.46 -4.92 0.22
C ARG A 325 -19.27 -4.58 -1.26
N ASN A 326 -18.16 -4.98 -1.87
CA ASN A 326 -17.83 -4.72 -3.28
C ASN A 326 -18.18 -5.87 -4.21
N GLU A 327 -18.93 -6.89 -3.76
CA GLU A 327 -19.18 -8.10 -4.57
C GLU A 327 -19.78 -7.76 -5.96
N ALA A 328 -20.70 -6.79 -6.01
CA ALA A 328 -21.31 -6.32 -7.26
C ALA A 328 -20.26 -5.71 -8.21
N ASN A 329 -19.40 -4.82 -7.70
CA ASN A 329 -18.35 -4.18 -8.49
C ASN A 329 -17.33 -5.20 -9.00
N ILE A 330 -16.92 -6.17 -8.17
CA ILE A 330 -16.00 -7.25 -8.55
C ILE A 330 -16.61 -8.09 -9.68
N ARG A 331 -17.92 -8.39 -9.60
CA ARG A 331 -18.66 -9.13 -10.62
C ARG A 331 -18.76 -8.35 -11.93
N ASP A 332 -19.02 -7.05 -11.86
CA ASP A 332 -19.08 -6.18 -13.04
C ASP A 332 -17.70 -6.05 -13.70
N SER A 333 -16.63 -5.89 -12.93
CA SER A 333 -15.26 -5.90 -13.45
C SER A 333 -14.93 -7.21 -14.14
N LEU A 334 -15.27 -8.35 -13.52
CA LEU A 334 -15.07 -9.67 -14.11
C LEU A 334 -15.77 -9.76 -15.48
N LYS A 335 -17.04 -9.37 -15.54
CA LYS A 335 -17.83 -9.38 -16.77
C LYS A 335 -17.22 -8.51 -17.87
N LYS A 336 -16.76 -7.30 -17.53
CA LYS A 336 -16.07 -6.40 -18.49
C LYS A 336 -14.80 -7.04 -19.06
N MET A 337 -14.00 -7.67 -18.21
CA MET A 337 -12.76 -8.33 -18.63
C MET A 337 -13.03 -9.59 -19.47
N GLU A 338 -14.00 -10.42 -19.09
CA GLU A 338 -14.42 -11.59 -19.90
C GLU A 338 -14.99 -11.15 -21.26
N GLN A 339 -15.76 -10.07 -21.30
CA GLN A 339 -16.24 -9.48 -22.55
C GLN A 339 -15.10 -8.97 -23.42
N TYR A 340 -14.10 -8.28 -22.83
CA TYR A 340 -12.91 -7.83 -23.55
C TYR A 340 -12.16 -9.01 -24.18
N CYS A 341 -11.99 -10.11 -23.44
CA CYS A 341 -11.39 -11.34 -23.96
C CYS A 341 -12.16 -11.92 -25.15
N GLN A 342 -13.49 -11.92 -25.09
CA GLN A 342 -14.36 -12.39 -26.18
C GLN A 342 -14.28 -11.48 -27.41
N GLU A 343 -14.30 -10.16 -27.21
CA GLU A 343 -14.26 -9.17 -28.31
C GLU A 343 -12.92 -9.17 -29.07
N HIS A 344 -11.81 -9.54 -28.38
CA HIS A 344 -10.46 -9.50 -28.95
C HIS A 344 -9.88 -10.89 -29.25
N ASP A 345 -10.67 -11.96 -29.09
CA ASP A 345 -10.28 -13.37 -29.28
C ASP A 345 -9.00 -13.76 -28.50
N ILE A 346 -8.94 -13.42 -27.21
CA ILE A 346 -7.81 -13.75 -26.35
C ILE A 346 -8.20 -14.63 -25.16
N GLU A 347 -7.24 -15.39 -24.67
CA GLU A 347 -7.43 -16.22 -23.47
C GLU A 347 -7.52 -15.35 -22.21
N GLU A 348 -8.39 -15.75 -21.26
CA GLU A 348 -8.58 -15.06 -19.99
C GLU A 348 -7.30 -15.00 -19.13
N ASN A 349 -6.38 -15.95 -19.31
CA ASN A 349 -5.10 -16.00 -18.57
C ASN A 349 -4.18 -14.80 -18.87
N LEU A 350 -4.39 -14.10 -19.99
CA LEU A 350 -3.68 -12.86 -20.32
C LEU A 350 -4.13 -11.68 -19.46
N ILE A 351 -5.25 -11.83 -18.73
CA ILE A 351 -5.77 -10.86 -17.78
C ILE A 351 -5.79 -11.49 -16.38
N PRO A 352 -4.68 -11.44 -15.61
CA PRO A 352 -4.59 -12.06 -14.30
C PRO A 352 -5.68 -11.63 -13.31
N LYS A 353 -6.24 -10.42 -13.49
CA LYS A 353 -7.34 -9.90 -12.70
C LYS A 353 -8.64 -10.69 -12.83
N ILE A 354 -8.85 -11.44 -13.91
CA ILE A 354 -9.98 -12.36 -14.05
C ILE A 354 -9.92 -13.46 -12.98
N SER A 355 -8.77 -14.12 -12.83
CA SER A 355 -8.59 -15.16 -11.79
C SER A 355 -8.78 -14.58 -10.40
N LEU A 356 -8.20 -13.40 -10.14
CA LEU A 356 -8.38 -12.70 -8.88
C LEU A 356 -9.86 -12.41 -8.59
N CYS A 357 -10.62 -11.85 -9.53
CA CYS A 357 -12.05 -11.62 -9.33
C CYS A 357 -12.81 -12.92 -9.00
N LYS A 358 -12.49 -14.03 -9.70
CA LYS A 358 -13.11 -15.34 -9.44
C LYS A 358 -12.84 -15.81 -8.00
N GLU A 359 -11.61 -15.69 -7.52
CA GLU A 359 -11.22 -16.01 -6.13
C GLU A 359 -11.90 -15.11 -5.10
N LEU A 360 -11.98 -13.80 -5.37
CA LEU A 360 -12.66 -12.84 -4.48
C LEU A 360 -14.16 -13.12 -4.41
N LEU A 361 -14.81 -13.48 -5.52
CA LEU A 361 -16.24 -13.84 -5.54
C LEU A 361 -16.51 -15.16 -4.79
N GLN A 362 -15.59 -16.14 -4.87
CA GLN A 362 -15.68 -17.34 -4.04
C GLN A 362 -15.57 -17.01 -2.55
N THR A 363 -14.65 -16.11 -2.19
CA THR A 363 -14.53 -15.61 -0.81
C THR A 363 -15.81 -14.90 -0.38
N ALA A 364 -16.38 -14.02 -1.22
CA ALA A 364 -17.65 -13.36 -0.96
C ALA A 364 -18.79 -14.35 -0.73
N ASP A 365 -18.84 -15.44 -1.51
CA ASP A 365 -19.84 -16.49 -1.33
C ASP A 365 -19.71 -17.19 0.01
N LEU A 366 -18.48 -17.59 0.38
CA LEU A 366 -18.18 -18.22 1.65
C LEU A 366 -18.60 -17.35 2.83
N GLU A 367 -18.22 -16.07 2.81
CA GLU A 367 -18.57 -15.10 3.85
C GLU A 367 -20.08 -14.87 3.94
N ASN A 368 -20.77 -14.72 2.80
CA ASN A 368 -22.22 -14.52 2.80
C ASN A 368 -23.00 -15.74 3.32
N ARG A 369 -22.44 -16.94 3.13
CA ARG A 369 -23.00 -18.20 3.63
C ARG A 369 -22.59 -18.53 5.06
N THR A 370 -21.74 -17.73 5.68
CA THR A 370 -21.30 -17.93 7.06
C THR A 370 -22.13 -17.06 8.01
N VAL A 371 -22.65 -17.65 9.09
CA VAL A 371 -23.38 -16.95 10.16
C VAL A 371 -22.86 -17.43 11.50
N GLU A 372 -22.39 -16.51 12.35
CA GLU A 372 -21.78 -16.82 13.66
C GLU A 372 -20.76 -17.98 13.60
N GLY A 373 -19.89 -17.96 12.59
CA GLY A 373 -18.82 -18.97 12.40
C GLY A 373 -19.27 -20.29 11.79
N VAL A 374 -20.56 -20.46 11.46
CA VAL A 374 -21.10 -21.68 10.83
C VAL A 374 -21.35 -21.44 9.35
N LEU A 375 -20.79 -22.30 8.50
CA LEU A 375 -20.99 -22.27 7.05
C LEU A 375 -22.25 -23.06 6.65
N TYR A 376 -23.16 -22.40 5.94
CA TYR A 376 -24.39 -23.00 5.41
C TYR A 376 -24.25 -23.40 3.94
N SER A 377 -25.10 -24.32 3.48
CA SER A 377 -25.04 -24.87 2.12
C SER A 377 -25.44 -23.86 1.05
N THR A 378 -26.33 -22.90 1.36
CA THR A 378 -26.74 -21.84 0.42
C THR A 378 -26.85 -20.47 1.10
N ARG A 379 -26.86 -19.40 0.29
CA ARG A 379 -27.02 -18.02 0.80
C ARG A 379 -28.43 -17.80 1.35
N GLU A 380 -29.44 -18.45 0.79
CA GLU A 380 -30.83 -18.35 1.24
C GLU A 380 -30.99 -18.86 2.67
N ILE A 381 -30.40 -20.03 2.97
CA ILE A 381 -30.38 -20.59 4.33
C ILE A 381 -29.65 -19.66 5.28
N ALA A 382 -28.44 -19.21 4.91
CA ALA A 382 -27.66 -18.29 5.74
C ALA A 382 -28.44 -16.97 6.03
N ASN A 383 -29.13 -16.43 5.02
CA ASN A 383 -29.95 -15.23 5.19
C ASN A 383 -31.17 -15.47 6.09
N SER A 384 -31.82 -16.63 5.99
CA SER A 384 -32.90 -17.02 6.90
C SER A 384 -32.40 -17.11 8.34
N VAL A 385 -31.26 -17.78 8.55
CA VAL A 385 -30.64 -17.89 9.88
C VAL A 385 -30.23 -16.52 10.43
N LYS A 386 -29.64 -15.63 9.61
CA LYS A 386 -29.34 -14.24 9.97
C LYS A 386 -30.59 -13.48 10.43
N SER A 387 -31.69 -13.64 9.70
CA SER A 387 -33.00 -13.05 10.06
C SER A 387 -33.52 -13.59 11.39
N ASP A 388 -33.40 -14.89 11.63
CA ASP A 388 -33.84 -15.51 12.88
C ASP A 388 -32.99 -15.11 14.07
N TYR A 389 -31.66 -14.95 13.92
CA TYR A 389 -30.80 -14.32 14.94
C TYR A 389 -31.31 -12.92 15.31
N LEU A 390 -31.63 -12.08 14.31
CA LEU A 390 -32.15 -10.74 14.57
C LEU A 390 -33.48 -10.79 15.35
N LYS A 391 -34.41 -11.66 14.95
CA LYS A 391 -35.67 -11.86 15.67
C LYS A 391 -35.44 -12.36 17.10
N PHE A 392 -34.53 -13.30 17.29
CA PHE A 392 -34.18 -13.83 18.60
C PHE A 392 -33.62 -12.74 19.52
N TYR A 393 -32.64 -11.96 19.06
CA TYR A 393 -32.06 -10.89 19.87
C TYR A 393 -33.06 -9.77 20.16
N ASN A 394 -33.98 -9.46 19.23
CA ASN A 394 -35.09 -8.54 19.48
C ASN A 394 -36.06 -9.08 20.54
N ASN A 395 -36.33 -10.40 20.54
CA ASN A 395 -37.23 -11.03 21.50
C ASN A 395 -36.69 -11.02 22.94
N ILE A 396 -35.37 -11.11 23.12
CA ILE A 396 -34.74 -11.13 24.45
C ILE A 396 -34.35 -9.74 24.95
N GLN A 397 -34.47 -8.70 24.11
CA GLN A 397 -34.12 -7.34 24.48
C GLN A 397 -34.94 -6.86 25.70
N GLY A 398 -34.26 -6.44 26.76
CA GLY A 398 -34.89 -5.96 27.99
C GLY A 398 -35.51 -7.05 28.87
N LYS A 399 -35.38 -8.32 28.52
CA LYS A 399 -35.86 -9.47 29.30
C LYS A 399 -34.81 -9.93 30.32
N ASP A 400 -35.27 -10.52 31.42
CA ASP A 400 -34.40 -11.15 32.40
C ASP A 400 -34.31 -12.66 32.12
N LEU A 401 -33.24 -13.09 31.45
CA LEU A 401 -33.02 -14.52 31.17
C LEU A 401 -32.61 -15.34 32.41
N THR A 402 -32.30 -14.69 33.53
CA THR A 402 -32.00 -15.41 34.77
C THR A 402 -33.28 -15.86 35.49
N ASP A 403 -34.40 -15.18 35.22
CA ASP A 403 -35.73 -15.57 35.63
C ASP A 403 -36.19 -16.80 34.83
N ASN A 404 -36.67 -17.82 35.56
CA ASN A 404 -37.01 -19.10 34.93
C ASN A 404 -38.24 -19.02 34.04
N GLU A 405 -39.23 -18.19 34.38
CA GLU A 405 -40.47 -18.08 33.60
C GLU A 405 -40.20 -17.39 32.26
N GLN A 406 -39.54 -16.22 32.30
CA GLN A 406 -39.14 -15.51 31.09
C GLN A 406 -38.17 -16.32 30.23
N TYR A 407 -37.23 -17.06 30.84
CA TYR A 407 -36.33 -17.94 30.09
C TYR A 407 -37.08 -19.00 29.29
N GLN A 408 -38.03 -19.73 29.90
CA GLN A 408 -38.81 -20.74 29.18
C GLN A 408 -39.67 -20.11 28.07
N GLU A 409 -40.33 -18.97 28.34
CA GLU A 409 -41.12 -18.24 27.34
C GLU A 409 -40.32 -17.93 26.07
N ILE A 410 -39.05 -17.59 26.22
CA ILE A 410 -38.16 -17.23 25.10
C ILE A 410 -37.67 -18.47 24.37
N CYS A 411 -37.29 -19.51 25.10
CA CYS A 411 -36.63 -20.69 24.51
C CYS A 411 -37.59 -21.67 23.86
N ASP A 412 -38.89 -21.59 24.18
CA ASP A 412 -39.95 -22.37 23.53
C ASP A 412 -40.46 -21.72 22.23
N LYS A 413 -39.97 -20.51 21.88
CA LYS A 413 -40.32 -19.87 20.60
C LYS A 413 -39.69 -20.62 19.42
N THR A 414 -40.48 -20.75 18.36
CA THR A 414 -40.03 -21.25 17.06
C THR A 414 -39.71 -20.11 16.11
N TYR A 415 -38.70 -20.31 15.29
CA TYR A 415 -38.20 -19.38 14.27
C TYR A 415 -38.42 -19.95 12.87
N ASP A 416 -38.09 -19.19 11.82
CA ASP A 416 -38.46 -19.55 10.46
C ASP A 416 -37.64 -20.71 9.91
N SER A 417 -36.34 -20.77 10.23
CA SER A 417 -35.41 -21.78 9.72
C SER A 417 -35.27 -22.99 10.65
N GLU A 418 -35.22 -24.18 10.05
CA GLU A 418 -34.97 -25.43 10.79
C GLU A 418 -33.58 -25.41 11.44
N GLU A 419 -32.59 -24.86 10.74
CA GLU A 419 -31.21 -24.74 11.20
C GLU A 419 -31.10 -23.88 12.46
N PHE A 420 -31.78 -22.73 12.51
CA PHE A 420 -31.79 -21.89 13.71
C PHE A 420 -32.53 -22.58 14.85
N ASN A 421 -33.69 -23.18 14.58
CA ASN A 421 -34.45 -23.90 15.60
C ASN A 421 -33.65 -25.05 16.24
N ALA A 422 -32.79 -25.73 15.47
CA ALA A 422 -31.91 -26.78 15.98
C ALA A 422 -30.88 -26.27 17.01
N ILE A 423 -30.46 -25.01 16.92
CA ILE A 423 -29.47 -24.40 17.83
C ILE A 423 -30.10 -23.49 18.89
N CYS A 424 -31.36 -23.08 18.73
CA CYS A 424 -32.01 -22.06 19.55
C CYS A 424 -31.95 -22.36 21.06
N ARG A 425 -32.14 -23.62 21.48
CA ARG A 425 -32.06 -24.00 22.90
C ARG A 425 -30.64 -23.78 23.47
N SER A 426 -29.61 -24.20 22.74
CA SER A 426 -28.22 -23.99 23.16
C SER A 426 -27.85 -22.51 23.17
N LEU A 427 -28.31 -21.75 22.17
CA LEU A 427 -28.14 -20.30 22.14
C LEU A 427 -28.79 -19.61 23.36
N CYS A 428 -30.00 -20.02 23.71
CA CYS A 428 -30.70 -19.59 24.91
C CYS A 428 -29.91 -19.84 26.19
N GLU A 429 -29.39 -21.06 26.36
CA GLU A 429 -28.54 -21.43 27.50
C GLU A 429 -27.30 -20.53 27.57
N ASN A 430 -26.61 -20.34 26.45
CA ASN A 430 -25.44 -19.47 26.36
C ASN A 430 -25.78 -18.02 26.74
N GLU A 431 -26.85 -17.45 26.17
CA GLU A 431 -27.29 -16.09 26.50
C GLU A 431 -27.65 -15.93 27.98
N ARG A 432 -28.28 -16.94 28.60
CA ARG A 432 -28.55 -16.93 30.04
C ARG A 432 -27.26 -16.86 30.87
N LEU A 433 -26.24 -17.65 30.49
CA LEU A 433 -24.95 -17.63 31.17
C LEU A 433 -24.25 -16.27 30.97
N LEU A 434 -24.28 -15.73 29.75
CA LEU A 434 -23.67 -14.45 29.39
C LEU A 434 -24.32 -13.26 30.12
N ARG A 435 -25.64 -13.33 30.37
CA ARG A 435 -26.41 -12.30 31.08
C ARG A 435 -26.49 -12.48 32.59
N THR A 436 -25.87 -13.52 33.14
CA THR A 436 -25.79 -13.72 34.60
C THR A 436 -24.81 -12.71 35.21
N PRO A 437 -25.26 -11.77 36.04
CA PRO A 437 -24.45 -10.62 36.43
C PRO A 437 -23.25 -10.99 37.32
N GLU A 438 -23.33 -12.06 38.11
CA GLU A 438 -22.20 -12.59 38.90
C GLU A 438 -21.04 -13.06 38.01
N ARG A 439 -21.33 -13.46 36.77
CA ARG A 439 -20.35 -14.01 35.83
C ARG A 439 -19.81 -12.97 34.87
N ILE A 440 -20.17 -11.69 34.99
CA ILE A 440 -19.82 -10.68 33.97
C ILE A 440 -18.32 -10.63 33.66
N ARG A 441 -17.45 -10.77 34.68
CA ARG A 441 -15.99 -10.80 34.52
C ARG A 441 -15.49 -12.08 33.85
N ASP A 442 -16.03 -13.24 34.25
CA ASP A 442 -15.78 -14.53 33.58
C ASP A 442 -16.15 -14.48 32.11
N ASN A 443 -17.34 -13.95 31.82
CA ASN A 443 -17.91 -13.90 30.48
C ASN A 443 -17.09 -12.97 29.59
N LEU A 444 -16.71 -11.78 30.08
CA LEU A 444 -15.81 -10.88 29.37
C LEU A 444 -14.48 -11.57 29.01
N TRP A 445 -13.87 -12.28 29.96
CA TRP A 445 -12.64 -13.03 29.69
C TRP A 445 -12.86 -14.12 28.62
N SER A 446 -13.96 -14.86 28.70
CA SER A 446 -14.31 -15.89 27.73
C SER A 446 -14.49 -15.31 26.32
N ILE A 447 -15.16 -14.16 26.18
CA ILE A 447 -15.33 -13.47 24.88
C ILE A 447 -13.97 -13.13 24.28
N PHE A 448 -13.06 -12.56 25.09
CA PHE A 448 -11.74 -12.19 24.60
C PHE A 448 -10.90 -13.40 24.19
N THR A 449 -11.04 -14.54 24.88
CA THR A 449 -10.23 -15.74 24.62
C THR A 449 -10.83 -16.73 23.64
N ASP A 450 -12.10 -16.56 23.26
CA ASP A 450 -12.77 -17.41 22.27
C ASP A 450 -12.06 -17.37 20.91
N ARG A 451 -11.61 -16.18 20.49
CA ARG A 451 -11.02 -15.95 19.15
C ARG A 451 -9.62 -15.36 19.17
N LEU A 452 -9.05 -15.05 20.35
CA LEU A 452 -7.72 -14.46 20.48
C LEU A 452 -6.91 -15.19 21.56
N ASP A 453 -5.64 -15.46 21.25
CA ASP A 453 -4.70 -16.00 22.23
C ASP A 453 -4.25 -14.94 23.26
N GLU A 454 -3.85 -15.41 24.44
CA GLU A 454 -3.40 -14.53 25.54
C GLU A 454 -2.20 -13.66 25.17
N ALA A 455 -1.32 -14.13 24.29
CA ALA A 455 -0.18 -13.34 23.83
C ALA A 455 -0.64 -12.10 23.03
N THR A 456 -1.67 -12.27 22.21
CA THR A 456 -2.31 -11.18 21.46
C THR A 456 -2.97 -10.19 22.43
N LEU A 457 -3.75 -10.69 23.39
CA LEU A 457 -4.41 -9.85 24.42
C LEU A 457 -3.39 -9.09 25.29
N THR A 458 -2.26 -9.72 25.61
CA THR A 458 -1.13 -9.09 26.32
C THR A 458 -0.49 -7.98 25.49
N ASN A 459 -0.32 -8.18 24.18
CA ASN A 459 0.20 -7.14 23.28
C ASN A 459 -0.75 -5.94 23.13
N PHE A 460 -2.07 -6.19 23.21
CA PHE A 460 -3.08 -5.14 23.36
C PHE A 460 -3.10 -4.49 24.75
N ARG A 461 -2.40 -5.08 25.74
CA ARG A 461 -2.45 -4.69 27.16
C ARG A 461 -3.88 -4.64 27.68
N LEU A 462 -4.68 -5.62 27.27
CA LEU A 462 -6.00 -5.84 27.83
C LEU A 462 -5.84 -6.28 29.29
N ASN A 463 -6.63 -5.70 30.18
CA ASN A 463 -6.79 -6.15 31.54
C ASN A 463 -8.28 -6.33 31.80
N VAL A 464 -8.70 -7.54 32.17
CA VAL A 464 -10.06 -7.83 32.63
C VAL A 464 -9.99 -7.90 34.15
N VAL A 465 -10.74 -7.03 34.83
CA VAL A 465 -10.61 -6.82 36.28
C VAL A 465 -10.80 -8.13 37.04
N GLU A 466 -9.89 -8.42 37.99
CA GLU A 466 -9.83 -9.66 38.77
C GLU A 466 -9.65 -10.96 37.96
N ARG A 467 -9.37 -10.88 36.65
CA ARG A 467 -9.28 -12.05 35.77
C ARG A 467 -7.99 -12.13 34.98
N PHE A 468 -7.54 -11.03 34.40
CA PHE A 468 -6.40 -11.01 33.49
C PHE A 468 -5.70 -9.65 33.53
N GLY A 469 -4.37 -9.67 33.52
CA GLY A 469 -3.54 -8.47 33.58
C GLY A 469 -3.23 -8.00 35.01
N ILE A 470 -2.92 -6.71 35.14
CA ILE A 470 -2.41 -6.07 36.37
C ILE A 470 -3.16 -4.78 36.70
N PHE A 471 -4.43 -4.66 36.32
CA PHE A 471 -5.21 -3.43 36.49
C PHE A 471 -5.29 -2.96 37.95
N GLU A 472 -5.30 -3.89 38.91
CA GLU A 472 -5.34 -3.59 40.34
C GLU A 472 -4.17 -2.70 40.79
N GLN A 473 -3.03 -2.76 40.10
CA GLN A 473 -1.88 -1.89 40.37
C GLN A 473 -2.10 -0.45 39.88
N HIS A 474 -2.97 -0.26 38.90
CA HIS A 474 -3.24 1.03 38.25
C HIS A 474 -4.62 1.62 38.59
N GLU A 475 -5.52 0.85 39.19
CA GLU A 475 -6.93 1.23 39.40
C GLU A 475 -7.08 2.59 40.10
N VAL A 476 -6.40 2.80 41.24
CA VAL A 476 -6.49 4.06 42.01
C VAL A 476 -6.10 5.26 41.14
N MET A 477 -5.07 5.10 40.31
CA MET A 477 -4.61 6.14 39.40
C MET A 477 -5.64 6.40 38.30
N VAL A 478 -6.14 5.34 37.64
CA VAL A 478 -7.10 5.44 36.55
C VAL A 478 -8.42 6.07 37.03
N ARG A 479 -8.93 5.65 38.20
CA ARG A 479 -10.10 6.28 38.86
C ARG A 479 -9.89 7.78 39.07
N THR A 480 -8.70 8.17 39.51
CA THR A 480 -8.35 9.59 39.72
C THR A 480 -8.30 10.36 38.40
N ILE A 481 -7.67 9.81 37.35
CA ILE A 481 -7.57 10.46 36.04
C ILE A 481 -8.95 10.65 35.40
N THR A 482 -9.80 9.62 35.51
CA THR A 482 -11.12 9.58 34.87
C THR A 482 -12.23 10.21 35.70
N GLN A 483 -11.92 10.64 36.94
CA GLN A 483 -12.90 11.12 37.91
C GLN A 483 -14.06 10.13 38.08
N MET A 484 -13.74 8.83 38.14
CA MET A 484 -14.73 7.77 38.16
C MET A 484 -15.42 7.70 39.53
N PRO A 485 -16.77 7.71 39.59
CA PRO A 485 -17.53 7.48 40.81
C PRO A 485 -17.16 6.18 41.52
N ALA A 486 -17.34 6.14 42.84
CA ALA A 486 -16.99 4.95 43.65
C ALA A 486 -17.88 3.76 43.31
N GLU A 487 -19.15 4.01 42.99
CA GLU A 487 -20.15 3.02 42.64
C GLU A 487 -20.10 2.55 41.17
N GLU A 488 -19.29 3.20 40.33
CA GLU A 488 -19.02 2.74 38.95
C GLU A 488 -17.95 1.65 38.97
N ILE A 489 -18.22 0.58 38.25
CA ILE A 489 -17.48 -0.68 38.30
C ILE A 489 -16.60 -0.78 37.07
N PRO A 490 -15.26 -0.82 37.23
CA PRO A 490 -14.38 -1.12 36.12
C PRO A 490 -14.56 -2.60 35.75
N LEU A 491 -14.76 -2.85 34.47
CA LEU A 491 -14.94 -4.20 33.93
C LEU A 491 -13.69 -4.68 33.20
N PHE A 492 -13.17 -3.84 32.30
CA PHE A 492 -11.88 -4.08 31.65
C PHE A 492 -11.26 -2.77 31.17
N VAL A 493 -9.96 -2.79 30.95
CA VAL A 493 -9.19 -1.65 30.42
C VAL A 493 -8.19 -2.13 29.38
N ILE A 494 -7.98 -1.32 28.35
CA ILE A 494 -6.96 -1.51 27.33
C ILE A 494 -5.94 -0.38 27.51
N GLU A 495 -4.77 -0.70 28.05
CA GLU A 495 -3.76 0.31 28.37
C GLU A 495 -2.89 0.65 27.16
N ARG A 496 -2.68 1.94 26.89
CA ARG A 496 -1.78 2.39 25.81
C ARG A 496 -0.30 2.41 26.23
N SER A 497 -0.02 2.25 27.52
CA SER A 497 1.34 2.31 28.07
C SER A 497 1.45 1.48 29.36
N ASN A 498 2.65 0.96 29.63
CA ASN A 498 2.90 0.04 30.75
C ASN A 498 2.74 0.66 32.15
N ASN A 499 2.54 1.98 32.25
CA ASN A 499 2.40 2.67 33.53
C ASN A 499 0.95 3.05 33.85
N GLY A 500 -0.01 2.56 33.07
CA GLY A 500 -1.44 2.78 33.28
C GLY A 500 -1.93 4.22 33.12
N LYS A 501 -1.09 5.15 32.62
CA LYS A 501 -1.43 6.59 32.56
C LYS A 501 -2.36 6.96 31.40
N SER A 502 -2.56 6.07 30.43
CA SER A 502 -3.48 6.30 29.32
C SER A 502 -4.04 4.98 28.79
N GLY A 503 -5.26 5.02 28.27
CA GLY A 503 -5.98 3.84 27.85
C GLY A 503 -7.44 4.10 27.48
N VAL A 504 -8.15 3.01 27.25
CA VAL A 504 -9.62 2.99 27.14
C VAL A 504 -10.16 2.04 28.21
N MET A 505 -10.98 2.56 29.10
CA MET A 505 -11.60 1.79 30.18
C MET A 505 -13.09 1.62 29.92
N VAL A 506 -13.60 0.41 30.10
CA VAL A 506 -15.02 0.09 30.03
C VAL A 506 -15.52 -0.28 31.42
N THR A 507 -16.68 0.26 31.75
CA THR A 507 -17.33 0.10 33.05
C THR A 507 -18.77 -0.38 32.84
N ASP A 508 -19.54 -0.54 33.92
CA ASP A 508 -20.98 -0.80 33.87
C ASP A 508 -21.80 0.37 33.28
N ARG A 509 -21.22 1.56 33.11
CA ARG A 509 -21.95 2.78 32.69
C ARG A 509 -21.35 3.49 31.49
N ASN A 510 -20.03 3.53 31.41
CA ASN A 510 -19.31 4.37 30.45
C ASN A 510 -18.13 3.65 29.82
N LEU A 511 -17.84 4.04 28.58
CA LEU A 511 -16.54 3.92 27.94
C LEU A 511 -15.76 5.22 28.17
N ARG A 512 -14.53 5.11 28.67
CA ARG A 512 -13.70 6.24 29.09
C ARG A 512 -12.36 6.19 28.35
N ILE A 513 -12.11 7.16 27.49
CA ILE A 513 -10.78 7.39 26.90
C ILE A 513 -10.05 8.32 27.86
N TYR A 514 -8.84 7.95 28.26
CA TYR A 514 -8.11 8.71 29.27
C TYR A 514 -6.61 8.82 29.01
N SER A 515 -6.02 9.92 29.49
CA SER A 515 -4.59 10.21 29.43
C SER A 515 -4.15 11.18 30.54
N LYS A 516 -3.01 10.91 31.17
CA LYS A 516 -2.37 11.75 32.19
C LYS A 516 -1.06 12.33 31.66
N GLY A 517 -1.06 13.62 31.29
CA GLY A 517 0.10 14.34 30.73
C GLY A 517 -0.30 15.54 29.87
N LEU A 518 0.59 16.08 29.03
CA LEU A 518 0.35 17.26 28.15
C LEU A 518 -0.86 17.14 27.20
N LEU A 519 -1.49 15.97 27.09
CA LEU A 519 -2.63 15.65 26.23
C LEU A 519 -3.94 15.44 27.02
N PHE A 520 -4.17 16.19 28.12
CA PHE A 520 -5.40 16.10 28.92
C PHE A 520 -6.69 16.36 28.11
N SER A 521 -6.60 16.96 26.92
CA SER A 521 -7.70 17.18 25.98
C SER A 521 -8.25 15.89 25.35
N GLU A 522 -7.60 14.74 25.52
CA GLU A 522 -8.10 13.43 25.04
C GLU A 522 -9.09 12.75 26.00
N ASN A 523 -9.29 13.27 27.21
CA ASN A 523 -10.18 12.66 28.17
C ASN A 523 -11.65 12.79 27.71
N GLN A 524 -12.27 11.67 27.37
CA GLN A 524 -13.64 11.62 26.85
C GLN A 524 -14.41 10.50 27.55
N ILE A 525 -15.69 10.73 27.80
CA ILE A 525 -16.58 9.81 28.50
C ILE A 525 -17.83 9.65 27.63
N PHE A 526 -18.16 8.40 27.34
CA PHE A 526 -19.32 8.03 26.52
C PHE A 526 -20.16 7.04 27.29
N ASP A 527 -21.48 7.26 27.32
CA ASP A 527 -22.42 6.26 27.84
C ASP A 527 -22.24 4.97 27.03
N ILE A 528 -22.00 3.85 27.72
CA ILE A 528 -21.71 2.57 27.09
C ILE A 528 -22.87 2.09 26.18
N ARG A 529 -24.10 2.52 26.46
CA ARG A 529 -25.30 2.21 25.65
C ARG A 529 -25.35 2.95 24.32
N LYS A 530 -24.54 4.01 24.16
CA LYS A 530 -24.42 4.76 22.90
C LYS A 530 -23.35 4.22 21.98
N ILE A 531 -22.51 3.28 22.43
CA ILE A 531 -21.49 2.68 21.55
C ILE A 531 -22.20 1.73 20.58
N LYS A 532 -22.08 2.00 19.29
CA LYS A 532 -22.74 1.24 18.21
C LYS A 532 -21.84 0.26 17.50
N GLY A 533 -20.53 0.51 17.51
CA GLY A 533 -19.58 -0.39 16.87
C GLY A 533 -18.13 0.01 17.09
N ILE A 534 -17.23 -0.93 16.85
CA ILE A 534 -15.78 -0.70 16.91
C ILE A 534 -15.13 -1.32 15.67
N GLU A 535 -14.43 -0.50 14.90
CA GLU A 535 -13.80 -0.93 13.64
C GLU A 535 -12.28 -0.77 13.69
N CYS A 536 -11.54 -1.74 13.15
CA CYS A 536 -10.11 -1.59 12.89
C CYS A 536 -9.91 -1.00 11.48
N VAL A 537 -9.53 0.27 11.42
CA VAL A 537 -9.43 1.06 10.17
C VAL A 537 -7.98 1.14 9.64
N GLY A 538 -7.03 0.58 10.39
CA GLY A 538 -5.63 0.53 10.02
C GLY A 538 -4.78 -0.09 11.12
N ARG A 539 -3.50 -0.30 10.84
CA ARG A 539 -2.56 -0.81 11.84
C ARG A 539 -2.55 0.11 13.05
N ASP A 540 -2.92 -0.46 14.19
CA ASP A 540 -3.05 0.21 15.47
C ASP A 540 -4.04 1.40 15.47
N LYS A 541 -5.02 1.40 14.56
CA LYS A 541 -6.02 2.47 14.45
C LYS A 541 -7.43 1.87 14.51
N PHE A 542 -8.18 2.29 15.51
CA PHE A 542 -9.52 1.83 15.80
C PHE A 542 -10.47 3.02 15.81
N MET A 543 -11.67 2.83 15.27
CA MET A 543 -12.72 3.83 15.24
C MET A 543 -13.89 3.33 16.11
N ILE A 544 -14.27 4.13 17.09
CA ILE A 544 -15.43 3.87 17.96
C ILE A 544 -16.61 4.67 17.41
N ILE A 545 -17.69 3.99 17.06
CA ILE A 545 -18.90 4.56 16.49
C ILE A 545 -19.90 4.83 17.61
N ILE A 546 -20.44 6.05 17.67
CA ILE A 546 -21.23 6.54 18.80
C ILE A 546 -22.56 7.08 18.30
N ASP A 547 -23.65 6.66 18.94
CA ASP A 547 -25.01 7.09 18.59
C ASP A 547 -25.23 8.59 18.87
N GLY A 548 -25.58 9.33 17.82
CA GLY A 548 -25.83 10.77 17.90
C GLY A 548 -24.59 11.62 18.18
N ALA A 549 -23.38 11.14 17.88
CA ALA A 549 -22.12 11.88 18.01
C ALA A 549 -21.10 11.47 16.92
N ASP A 550 -20.06 12.29 16.75
CA ASP A 550 -18.95 11.96 15.85
C ASP A 550 -18.18 10.71 16.31
N SER A 551 -17.68 9.91 15.37
CA SER A 551 -16.84 8.76 15.69
C SER A 551 -15.49 9.20 16.25
N VAL A 552 -14.93 8.36 17.13
CA VAL A 552 -13.68 8.67 17.83
C VAL A 552 -12.59 7.70 17.44
N ASN A 553 -11.46 8.23 17.00
CA ASN A 553 -10.28 7.44 16.66
C ASN A 553 -9.42 7.17 17.89
N VAL A 554 -9.00 5.93 18.04
CA VAL A 554 -8.16 5.42 19.12
C VAL A 554 -7.00 4.62 18.54
N SER A 555 -5.80 4.84 19.08
CA SER A 555 -4.63 3.97 18.84
C SER A 555 -4.22 3.29 20.14
N PHE A 556 -3.95 1.99 20.09
CA PHE A 556 -3.60 1.17 21.25
C PHE A 556 -2.08 0.92 21.39
N LYS A 557 -1.28 1.43 20.45
CA LYS A 557 0.17 1.24 20.33
C LYS A 557 0.56 -0.23 20.36
N VAL A 558 -0.19 -1.05 19.62
CA VAL A 558 0.02 -2.50 19.54
C VAL A 558 1.29 -2.81 18.75
N ARG A 559 2.06 -3.79 19.22
CA ARG A 559 3.25 -4.32 18.54
C ARG A 559 3.07 -5.83 18.35
N ASN A 560 3.63 -6.38 17.28
CA ASN A 560 3.68 -7.83 17.03
C ASN A 560 2.32 -8.54 16.96
N VAL A 561 1.28 -7.84 16.50
CA VAL A 561 -0.04 -8.43 16.23
C VAL A 561 -0.35 -8.26 14.75
N THR A 562 -0.83 -9.34 14.11
CA THR A 562 -1.18 -9.31 12.69
C THR A 562 -2.39 -8.42 12.44
N ASP A 563 -2.53 -7.94 11.21
CA ASP A 563 -3.64 -7.06 10.83
C ASP A 563 -5.00 -7.78 10.98
N GLU A 564 -5.06 -9.08 10.66
CA GLU A 564 -6.22 -9.96 10.90
C GLU A 564 -6.61 -10.03 12.38
N LYS A 565 -5.66 -10.27 13.28
CA LYS A 565 -5.94 -10.32 14.72
C LYS A 565 -6.39 -8.97 15.29
N GLN A 566 -5.96 -7.86 14.69
CA GLN A 566 -6.46 -6.53 15.08
C GLN A 566 -7.92 -6.32 14.67
N ILE A 567 -8.33 -6.83 13.50
CA ILE A 567 -9.74 -6.82 13.08
C ILE A 567 -10.58 -7.69 14.01
N ILE A 568 -10.12 -8.90 14.35
CA ILE A 568 -10.79 -9.79 15.32
C ILE A 568 -10.89 -9.12 16.69
N PHE A 569 -9.85 -8.41 17.14
CA PHE A 569 -9.90 -7.66 18.39
C PHE A 569 -10.97 -6.57 18.40
N ALA A 570 -11.17 -5.85 17.30
CA ALA A 570 -12.21 -4.83 17.21
C ALA A 570 -13.62 -5.44 17.40
N ASP A 571 -13.91 -6.52 16.66
CA ASP A 571 -15.18 -7.27 16.79
C ASP A 571 -15.36 -7.85 18.21
N THR A 572 -14.30 -8.41 18.78
CA THR A 572 -14.33 -8.98 20.14
C THR A 572 -14.55 -7.90 21.21
N PHE A 573 -13.93 -6.73 21.05
CA PHE A 573 -14.11 -5.59 21.93
C PHE A 573 -15.55 -5.05 21.85
N GLU A 574 -16.14 -4.99 20.65
CA GLU A 574 -17.55 -4.64 20.48
C GLU A 574 -18.48 -5.65 21.18
N ARG A 575 -18.28 -6.95 20.93
CA ARG A 575 -19.03 -8.03 21.60
C ARG A 575 -18.95 -7.91 23.12
N ALA A 576 -17.76 -7.64 23.66
CA ALA A 576 -17.56 -7.43 25.10
C ALA A 576 -18.40 -6.28 25.66
N ILE A 577 -18.49 -5.15 24.93
CA ILE A 577 -19.37 -4.02 25.31
C ILE A 577 -20.85 -4.44 25.24
N GLN A 578 -21.25 -5.15 24.18
CA GLN A 578 -22.64 -5.57 24.00
C GLN A 578 -23.12 -6.47 25.15
N ILE A 579 -22.30 -7.38 25.67
CA ILE A 579 -22.69 -8.23 26.81
C ILE A 579 -22.99 -7.41 28.06
N VAL A 580 -22.23 -6.33 28.30
CA VAL A 580 -22.52 -5.41 29.42
C VAL A 580 -23.86 -4.71 29.20
N ASN A 581 -24.12 -4.21 27.99
CA ASN A 581 -25.38 -3.55 27.63
C ASN A 581 -26.59 -4.51 27.63
N ASN A 582 -26.34 -5.80 27.45
CA ASN A 582 -27.36 -6.84 27.40
C ASN A 582 -27.80 -7.34 28.79
N LEU A 583 -27.15 -6.91 29.87
CA LEU A 583 -27.62 -7.19 31.23
C LEU A 583 -29.02 -6.59 31.46
N TYR A 584 -29.87 -7.32 32.17
CA TYR A 584 -31.20 -6.82 32.56
C TYR A 584 -31.04 -5.49 33.34
N PRO A 585 -31.84 -4.43 33.07
CA PRO A 585 -31.61 -3.10 33.64
C PRO A 585 -31.49 -3.08 35.18
N LEU A 586 -32.27 -3.90 35.89
CA LEU A 586 -32.20 -3.97 37.34
C LEU A 586 -30.90 -4.64 37.83
N HIS A 587 -30.37 -5.62 37.09
CA HIS A 587 -29.07 -6.22 37.37
C HIS A 587 -27.95 -5.22 37.15
N LEU A 588 -28.00 -4.45 36.05
CA LEU A 588 -27.01 -3.41 35.78
C LEU A 588 -27.02 -2.33 36.88
N GLN A 589 -28.20 -1.85 37.28
CA GLN A 589 -28.33 -0.86 38.36
C GLN A 589 -27.78 -1.36 39.69
N ASN A 590 -27.92 -2.66 39.98
CA ASN A 590 -27.48 -3.27 41.22
C ASN A 590 -26.13 -3.99 41.11
N LEU A 591 -25.43 -3.88 39.98
CA LEU A 591 -24.26 -4.72 39.69
C LEU A 591 -23.18 -4.58 40.77
N TYR A 592 -22.99 -3.37 41.30
CA TYR A 592 -22.04 -3.11 42.38
C TYR A 592 -22.36 -3.94 43.63
N ARG A 593 -23.63 -3.97 44.02
CA ARG A 593 -24.07 -4.80 45.16
C ARG A 593 -24.00 -6.28 44.83
N ILE A 594 -24.33 -6.68 43.59
CA ILE A 594 -24.27 -8.07 43.14
C ILE A 594 -22.86 -8.63 43.29
N LEU A 595 -21.85 -7.87 42.84
CA LEU A 595 -20.45 -8.31 42.82
C LEU A 595 -19.75 -8.19 44.19
N TYR A 596 -20.06 -7.16 44.97
CA TYR A 596 -19.32 -6.84 46.20
C TYR A 596 -20.07 -7.16 47.51
N SER A 597 -21.29 -7.69 47.45
CA SER A 597 -22.00 -8.08 48.67
C SER A 597 -21.38 -9.27 49.38
N VAL A 598 -21.53 -9.31 50.71
CA VAL A 598 -21.05 -10.41 51.55
C VAL A 598 -22.19 -11.23 52.15
N VAL A 599 -23.41 -10.69 52.13
CA VAL A 599 -24.58 -11.31 52.76
C VAL A 599 -25.87 -10.84 52.10
N THR A 600 -26.83 -11.76 51.96
CA THR A 600 -28.17 -11.47 51.42
C THR A 600 -29.18 -11.40 52.55
N CYS A 601 -29.93 -10.31 52.61
CA CYS A 601 -31.03 -10.12 53.56
C CYS A 601 -32.20 -11.07 53.25
N THR A 602 -33.02 -11.35 54.26
CA THR A 602 -34.24 -12.14 54.12
C THR A 602 -35.26 -11.56 53.12
N CYS A 603 -35.13 -10.27 52.77
CA CYS A 603 -35.95 -9.63 51.74
C CYS A 603 -35.32 -9.70 50.33
N GLY A 604 -34.20 -10.42 50.15
CA GLY A 604 -33.48 -10.54 48.88
C GLY A 604 -32.40 -9.47 48.65
N THR A 605 -32.40 -8.36 49.40
CA THR A 605 -31.41 -7.28 49.23
C THR A 605 -30.02 -7.72 49.65
N ARG A 606 -29.04 -7.50 48.77
CA ARG A 606 -27.62 -7.78 49.01
C ARG A 606 -26.94 -6.64 49.77
N LEU A 607 -26.29 -6.97 50.89
CA LEU A 607 -25.60 -6.02 51.77
C LEU A 607 -24.09 -6.01 51.50
N LEU A 608 -23.54 -4.81 51.42
CA LEU A 608 -22.11 -4.55 51.31
C LEU A 608 -21.39 -4.80 52.66
N PRO A 609 -20.06 -4.98 52.69
CA PRO A 609 -19.31 -5.34 53.90
C PRO A 609 -19.55 -4.45 55.13
N ASN A 610 -19.83 -3.16 54.90
CA ASN A 610 -20.02 -2.17 55.97
C ASN A 610 -21.49 -1.95 56.35
N GLU A 611 -22.43 -2.60 55.66
CA GLU A 611 -23.86 -2.43 55.91
C GLU A 611 -24.33 -3.41 56.99
N LYS A 612 -24.78 -2.88 58.13
CA LYS A 612 -25.39 -3.67 59.21
C LYS A 612 -26.91 -3.58 59.21
N VAL A 613 -27.48 -2.73 58.37
CA VAL A 613 -28.91 -2.49 58.23
C VAL A 613 -29.24 -2.62 56.76
N CYS A 614 -30.22 -3.44 56.44
CA CYS A 614 -30.69 -3.60 55.08
C CYS A 614 -31.31 -2.28 54.58
N PRO A 615 -30.86 -1.70 53.46
CA PRO A 615 -31.41 -0.43 52.98
C PRO A 615 -32.85 -0.55 52.47
N THR A 616 -33.31 -1.76 52.16
CA THR A 616 -34.66 -2.01 51.63
C THR A 616 -35.68 -2.29 52.72
N CYS A 617 -35.47 -3.34 53.53
CA CYS A 617 -36.42 -3.74 54.58
C CYS A 617 -36.06 -3.23 55.97
N GLN A 618 -34.95 -2.51 56.11
CA GLN A 618 -34.47 -1.91 57.37
C GLN A 618 -34.10 -2.93 58.47
N LYS A 619 -34.23 -4.24 58.24
CA LYS A 619 -33.76 -5.27 59.19
C LYS A 619 -32.27 -5.15 59.45
N MET A 620 -31.89 -5.37 60.70
CA MET A 620 -30.50 -5.27 61.17
C MET A 620 -29.82 -6.64 61.18
N LEU A 621 -28.66 -6.75 60.53
CA LEU A 621 -27.80 -7.93 60.54
C LEU A 621 -26.99 -8.00 61.84
N LYS A 622 -27.08 -9.13 62.53
CA LYS A 622 -26.30 -9.41 63.73
C LYS A 622 -25.03 -10.19 63.44
N ARG A 623 -24.12 -10.20 64.42
CA ARG A 623 -22.84 -10.94 64.37
C ARG A 623 -23.02 -12.45 64.18
N ASN A 624 -24.16 -13.01 64.61
CA ASN A 624 -24.51 -14.41 64.42
C ASN A 624 -25.15 -14.70 63.04
N GLY A 625 -25.21 -13.71 62.14
CA GLY A 625 -25.79 -13.85 60.80
C GLY A 625 -27.30 -13.63 60.72
N GLU A 626 -28.00 -13.44 61.83
CA GLU A 626 -29.46 -13.28 61.84
C GLU A 626 -29.88 -11.83 61.53
N PHE A 627 -30.97 -11.70 60.76
CA PHE A 627 -31.66 -10.43 60.52
C PHE A 627 -32.80 -10.23 61.51
N VAL A 628 -32.76 -9.12 62.25
CA VAL A 628 -33.78 -8.78 63.26
C VAL A 628 -34.57 -7.54 62.87
N GLU A 629 -35.84 -7.49 63.29
CA GLU A 629 -36.70 -6.33 63.10
C GLU A 629 -36.14 -5.10 63.82
N THR A 630 -36.41 -3.94 63.23
CA THR A 630 -35.94 -2.65 63.73
C THR A 630 -37.06 -1.65 63.96
N GLU A 631 -36.80 -0.65 64.79
CA GLU A 631 -37.68 0.50 65.03
C GLU A 631 -36.87 1.79 65.12
N TYR A 632 -37.48 2.92 64.76
CA TYR A 632 -36.85 4.24 64.89
C TYR A 632 -36.92 4.73 66.33
N CYS A 633 -35.79 5.23 66.86
CA CYS A 633 -35.81 5.95 68.12
C CYS A 633 -36.64 7.23 67.97
N PRO A 634 -37.70 7.43 68.77
CA PRO A 634 -38.57 8.61 68.64
C PRO A 634 -37.85 9.91 69.00
N ASN A 635 -36.72 9.85 69.72
CA ASN A 635 -35.97 11.03 70.12
C ASN A 635 -34.90 11.47 69.11
N CYS A 636 -34.14 10.53 68.54
CA CYS A 636 -33.00 10.88 67.66
C CYS A 636 -33.09 10.31 66.24
N GLY A 637 -34.18 9.59 65.91
CA GLY A 637 -34.38 8.99 64.58
C GLY A 637 -33.41 7.86 64.23
N SER A 638 -32.58 7.39 65.15
CA SER A 638 -31.67 6.27 64.87
C SER A 638 -32.42 4.95 64.83
N LEU A 639 -32.08 4.10 63.88
CA LEU A 639 -32.68 2.79 63.71
C LEU A 639 -32.07 1.78 64.71
N LEU A 640 -32.92 1.11 65.49
CA LEU A 640 -32.55 0.23 66.59
C LEU A 640 -33.19 -1.14 66.41
N GLN A 641 -32.61 -2.19 67.01
CA GLN A 641 -33.29 -3.47 67.13
C GLN A 641 -34.59 -3.30 67.94
N LYS A 642 -35.69 -3.84 67.42
CA LYS A 642 -37.00 -3.82 68.09
C LYS A 642 -36.93 -4.48 69.48
N GLY A 643 -37.53 -3.84 70.47
CA GLY A 643 -37.60 -4.34 71.86
C GLY A 643 -36.39 -3.99 72.73
N LYS A 644 -35.52 -3.05 72.30
CA LYS A 644 -34.47 -2.50 73.16
C LYS A 644 -35.07 -1.62 74.26
N LYS A 645 -34.54 -1.71 75.48
CA LYS A 645 -34.97 -0.86 76.61
C LYS A 645 -34.53 0.60 76.47
N PHE A 646 -33.38 0.84 75.82
CA PHE A 646 -32.77 2.16 75.66
C PHE A 646 -32.17 2.30 74.26
N CYS A 647 -32.20 3.53 73.71
CA CYS A 647 -31.53 3.87 72.46
C CYS A 647 -30.01 3.79 72.63
N SER A 648 -29.37 2.95 71.82
CA SER A 648 -27.90 2.79 71.84
C SER A 648 -27.15 4.00 71.30
N ASN A 649 -27.84 4.94 70.61
CA ASN A 649 -27.23 6.17 70.08
C ASN A 649 -27.39 7.37 71.05
N CYS A 650 -28.62 7.68 71.48
CA CYS A 650 -28.90 8.88 72.30
C CYS A 650 -29.28 8.59 73.76
N GLY A 651 -29.44 7.33 74.16
CA GLY A 651 -29.78 6.94 75.53
C GLY A 651 -31.26 7.07 75.92
N PHE A 652 -32.15 7.47 74.99
CA PHE A 652 -33.59 7.58 75.23
C PHE A 652 -34.23 6.24 75.67
N HIS A 653 -35.12 6.26 76.66
CA HIS A 653 -35.79 5.06 77.18
C HIS A 653 -37.00 4.71 76.31
N LEU A 654 -36.98 3.53 75.66
CA LEU A 654 -37.95 3.16 74.62
C LEU A 654 -39.17 2.42 75.16
N ILE A 655 -39.05 1.79 76.34
CA ILE A 655 -40.15 1.08 76.99
C ILE A 655 -40.70 1.97 78.11
N VAL A 656 -41.96 2.39 77.96
CA VAL A 656 -42.81 2.88 79.06
C VAL A 656 -43.93 1.86 79.17
N SER A 657 -43.78 0.89 80.08
CA SER A 657 -44.86 -0.06 80.37
C SER A 657 -46.06 0.71 80.96
N SER A 658 -47.21 0.48 80.38
CA SER A 658 -48.51 1.11 80.65
C SER A 658 -49.00 0.94 82.09
N GLU A 659 -49.72 1.97 82.55
CA GLU A 659 -50.76 1.98 83.60
C GLU A 659 -50.35 1.65 85.05
N ASN A 660 -49.50 2.50 85.63
CA ASN A 660 -49.75 3.16 86.92
C ASN A 660 -48.52 3.99 87.26
N ASP A 661 -48.59 5.29 87.00
CA ASP A 661 -47.94 6.37 87.78
C ASP A 661 -48.10 7.69 87.02
N LEU A 662 -49.31 8.25 87.10
CA LEU A 662 -49.49 9.69 87.06
C LEU A 662 -48.87 10.27 88.34
N ASN A 663 -47.53 10.42 88.36
CA ASN A 663 -46.75 11.41 89.11
C ASN A 663 -45.29 10.99 89.23
N VAL A 664 -44.49 11.25 88.19
CA VAL A 664 -43.09 11.63 88.43
C VAL A 664 -42.76 12.78 87.49
N VAL A 665 -42.83 14.00 88.04
CA VAL A 665 -42.16 15.16 87.45
C VAL A 665 -40.68 14.80 87.41
N ALA A 666 -40.17 14.48 86.22
CA ALA A 666 -38.75 14.27 86.00
C ALA A 666 -38.03 15.61 86.26
N LEU A 667 -37.42 15.74 87.45
CA LEU A 667 -36.51 16.84 87.75
C LEU A 667 -35.27 16.69 86.84
N ILE A 668 -35.28 17.45 85.75
CA ILE A 668 -34.14 17.64 84.87
C ILE A 668 -33.24 18.69 85.55
N MET A 669 -32.04 18.29 85.96
CA MET A 669 -31.02 19.23 86.45
C MET A 669 -30.00 19.50 85.35
N GLN A 670 -29.42 20.70 85.31
CA GLN A 670 -28.33 20.99 84.38
C GLN A 670 -26.99 20.63 85.01
N CYS A 671 -26.10 20.05 84.21
CA CYS A 671 -24.74 19.78 84.62
C CYS A 671 -24.06 21.11 84.97
N PRO A 672 -23.56 21.30 86.20
CA PRO A 672 -22.93 22.56 86.59
C PRO A 672 -21.65 22.86 85.80
N ASN A 673 -21.04 21.84 85.18
CA ASN A 673 -19.82 22.00 84.41
C ASN A 673 -20.05 22.29 82.91
N CYS A 674 -21.06 21.68 82.28
CA CYS A 674 -21.24 21.79 80.82
C CYS A 674 -22.66 22.18 80.38
N GLY A 675 -23.56 22.47 81.32
CA GLY A 675 -24.94 22.85 81.06
C GLY A 675 -25.84 21.74 80.51
N ASN A 676 -25.32 20.53 80.29
CA ASN A 676 -26.10 19.41 79.73
C ASN A 676 -27.22 18.98 80.69
N SER A 677 -28.42 18.80 80.17
CA SER A 677 -29.57 18.29 80.92
C SER A 677 -29.34 16.85 81.38
N ILE A 678 -29.49 16.60 82.68
CA ILE A 678 -29.28 15.30 83.33
C ILE A 678 -30.56 14.92 84.07
N ASN A 679 -31.01 13.69 83.86
CA ASN A 679 -32.14 13.12 84.61
C ASN A 679 -31.72 12.79 86.05
N ALA A 680 -32.59 13.06 87.02
CA ALA A 680 -32.36 12.76 88.44
C ALA A 680 -31.91 11.29 88.67
N GLY A 681 -30.91 11.10 89.54
CA GLY A 681 -30.35 9.79 89.91
C GLY A 681 -29.09 9.34 89.15
N LYS A 682 -28.55 10.15 88.22
CA LYS A 682 -27.28 9.86 87.53
C LYS A 682 -26.08 10.37 88.34
N LYS A 683 -25.15 9.46 88.65
CA LYS A 683 -23.90 9.78 89.39
C LYS A 683 -22.89 10.62 88.60
N PHE A 684 -23.01 10.65 87.27
CA PHE A 684 -22.08 11.36 86.38
C PHE A 684 -22.83 11.94 85.17
N CYS A 685 -22.36 13.09 84.69
CA CYS A 685 -22.83 13.70 83.45
C CYS A 685 -22.40 12.84 82.26
N THR A 686 -23.36 12.41 81.44
CA THR A 686 -23.11 11.58 80.26
C THR A 686 -22.34 12.29 79.15
N ARG A 687 -22.26 13.63 79.20
CA ARG A 687 -21.57 14.43 78.19
C ARG A 687 -20.12 14.75 78.55
N CYS A 688 -19.82 15.10 79.80
CA CYS A 688 -18.48 15.54 80.21
C CYS A 688 -17.85 14.69 81.33
N GLY A 689 -18.54 13.66 81.82
CA GLY A 689 -18.04 12.77 82.88
C GLY A 689 -18.02 13.40 84.28
N THR A 690 -18.39 14.67 84.44
CA THR A 690 -18.44 15.34 85.75
C THR A 690 -19.38 14.61 86.70
N LYS A 691 -18.91 14.30 87.91
CA LYS A 691 -19.71 13.66 88.96
C LYS A 691 -20.81 14.61 89.42
N ILE A 692 -22.03 14.10 89.47
CA ILE A 692 -23.24 14.80 89.88
C ILE A 692 -23.65 14.11 91.19
N GLN A 693 -23.62 14.85 92.31
CA GLN A 693 -23.88 14.29 93.64
C GLN A 693 -25.31 13.77 93.75
#